data_AF-A0A940CDI5-F1
#
_entry.id   AF-A0A940CDI5-F1
#
_cell.length_a   1.000
_cell.length_b   1.000
_cell.length_c   1.000
_cell.angle_alpha   90.00
_cell.angle_beta   90.00
_cell.angle_gamma   90.00
#
_symmetry.space_group_name_H-M   'P 1'
#
loop_
_entity.id
_entity.type
_entity.pdbx_description
1 polymer ?
#
loop_
_entity_poly.entity_id
_entity_poly.type
_entity_poly.pdbx_seq_one_letter_code
_entity_poly.pdbx_strand_id
1 'polypeptide(L)'
;MRNGIADYYKSNKNTGRGTVRWVSAALAICMLAVMFCGAPVFSAGQVEYTELFSEDFEGTVPGDTYVNTVNGTGINYFGPESMLLVEGSSGSITGMRSLRLYNCDLRWRELSIEELYFQIGFAVKVGADFDNAFMFAVSTQDPDTSIEELKGTLFTISNESGGNTYLYGADGTRLFNLKKDTVYRISAEVKRGSNECTVYVNGEKQSRTFKFQSDFYSINGIRVYMPPVANNNDVPGSPEPTELTPPTSAPALTAETELPEAAATEMPTEKPEKKPTNTTTLLIDDIYISGKGRNYPQPYSVQAPGDMPSVKLDDVPGKHVRVFVNTVEIDMSKTYITENTVYISAEQFLKSISVDYSYDKNERNLHIFNDKIDFSVHVPGDEITVNGTSVKLKYPVRMIDDVIMISPNFINEVFNAKVWWDKDSQMLVITSGKQKNDNILRIVGDRLYMNGEPYYEISFNKYDLFYQLWAAHSGNPEYPSDEYRELAAEAALKQLHDCGFRSIRVFCGSDVPELMYDTVERGYYFETMDKMFDLCDRYGIKVVVCLGLISDNFVVKQRVPGSGLVNKDETVLDLVADPNCESRALVRRYISEFVERYKNRDTILMYEIVNEGNLDADVGYTTKSVCYSLIQLAEFYSFCAQEIKKYDKNRIVSGGDSVLRSAQWHLLESTMAGRPDDLTADTKEEHLYALTLLNESLDVVSIHAYSLGSAQSDTSYTDDGEKVYYGFKDARTNASRLGKPLYTGEANITLSPDRVDYADSVKAYLNKIVDAGVQLTHWWTFRSDRQGSDDGDNWRNDSGEVLNAIIAADRSLNEQYCVNGVSSENTDHIWNDTDYDVFDPAGVISGATASKETKIRDALKMSLLLAGAMLVLCVGIVLVFRRRIRRSEN
;
A
#
# COMPACT_ATOMS: atom_id res chain seq x y z
N MET A 1 -34.62 -43.57 -27.26
CA MET A 1 -33.15 -43.44 -27.38
C MET A 1 -32.34 -44.61 -26.80
N ARG A 2 -32.86 -45.46 -25.90
CA ARG A 2 -32.10 -46.63 -25.39
C ARG A 2 -32.06 -47.87 -26.32
N ASN A 3 -32.91 -47.94 -27.35
CA ASN A 3 -32.94 -49.06 -28.30
C ASN A 3 -32.46 -48.69 -29.73
N GLY A 4 -31.89 -47.49 -29.93
CA GLY A 4 -31.30 -47.08 -31.22
C GLY A 4 -29.77 -47.19 -31.28
N ILE A 5 -29.12 -47.46 -30.14
CA ILE A 5 -27.65 -47.49 -30.00
C ILE A 5 -27.10 -48.92 -30.11
N ALA A 6 -27.93 -49.95 -29.84
CA ALA A 6 -27.53 -51.35 -29.91
C ALA A 6 -27.44 -51.91 -31.35
N ASP A 7 -28.22 -51.36 -32.29
CA ASP A 7 -28.20 -51.82 -33.69
C ASP A 7 -27.15 -51.12 -34.55
N TYR A 8 -26.61 -49.97 -34.11
CA TYR A 8 -25.51 -49.28 -34.80
C TYR A 8 -24.13 -49.90 -34.50
N TYR A 9 -23.98 -50.61 -33.36
CA TYR A 9 -22.72 -51.26 -32.97
C TYR A 9 -22.45 -52.60 -33.65
N LYS A 10 -23.44 -53.20 -34.33
CA LYS A 10 -23.29 -54.49 -35.01
C LYS A 10 -22.84 -54.41 -36.47
N SER A 11 -22.85 -53.24 -37.12
CA SER A 11 -22.51 -53.13 -38.55
C SER A 11 -21.13 -52.57 -38.87
N ASN A 12 -20.34 -52.09 -37.90
CA ASN A 12 -19.09 -51.36 -38.17
C ASN A 12 -17.80 -52.03 -37.66
N LYS A 13 -17.74 -53.36 -37.77
CA LYS A 13 -16.56 -54.14 -37.34
C LYS A 13 -15.43 -54.23 -38.35
N ASN A 14 -15.55 -53.66 -39.55
CA ASN A 14 -14.56 -53.85 -40.62
C ASN A 14 -14.40 -52.59 -41.50
N THR A 15 -13.75 -51.54 -40.99
CA THR A 15 -12.95 -50.62 -41.83
C THR A 15 -12.02 -49.82 -40.94
N GLY A 16 -10.74 -50.21 -40.89
CA GLY A 16 -9.70 -49.44 -40.23
C GLY A 16 -9.51 -48.08 -40.93
N ARG A 17 -10.04 -47.01 -40.31
CA ARG A 17 -9.75 -45.59 -40.55
C ARG A 17 -10.62 -44.74 -39.60
N GLY A 18 -10.41 -44.93 -38.30
CA GLY A 18 -11.19 -44.27 -37.25
C GLY A 18 -10.55 -43.00 -36.68
N THR A 19 -9.24 -42.78 -36.86
CA THR A 19 -8.50 -41.85 -36.00
C THR A 19 -8.33 -40.43 -36.55
N VAL A 20 -8.68 -40.18 -37.82
CA VAL A 20 -8.49 -38.86 -38.47
C VAL A 20 -9.80 -38.04 -38.57
N ARG A 21 -10.97 -38.65 -38.31
CA ARG A 21 -12.26 -37.93 -38.38
C ARG A 21 -12.80 -37.42 -37.04
N TRP A 22 -12.24 -37.87 -35.92
CA TRP A 22 -12.61 -37.37 -34.58
C TRP A 22 -11.86 -36.10 -34.18
N VAL A 23 -10.66 -35.86 -34.75
CA VAL A 23 -9.90 -34.62 -34.53
C VAL A 23 -10.56 -33.44 -35.25
N SER A 24 -11.13 -33.63 -36.45
CA SER A 24 -11.84 -32.57 -37.18
C SER A 24 -13.23 -32.25 -36.62
N ALA A 25 -13.91 -33.22 -36.00
CA ALA A 25 -15.21 -32.98 -35.35
C ALA A 25 -15.06 -32.33 -33.97
N ALA A 26 -13.99 -32.63 -33.22
CA ALA A 26 -13.64 -31.93 -31.99
C ALA A 26 -13.16 -30.49 -32.27
N LEU A 27 -12.40 -30.26 -33.36
CA LEU A 27 -12.02 -28.91 -33.80
C LEU A 27 -13.20 -28.09 -34.36
N ALA A 28 -14.21 -28.71 -34.98
CA ALA A 28 -15.42 -28.02 -35.42
C ALA A 28 -16.36 -27.63 -34.26
N ILE A 29 -16.34 -28.39 -33.15
CA ILE A 29 -17.11 -28.07 -31.94
C ILE A 29 -16.39 -27.03 -31.07
N CYS A 30 -15.05 -26.95 -31.14
CA CYS A 30 -14.28 -25.84 -30.56
C CYS A 30 -14.35 -24.54 -31.40
N MET A 31 -14.62 -24.61 -32.72
CA MET A 31 -14.81 -23.42 -33.56
C MET A 31 -16.25 -22.87 -33.57
N LEU A 32 -17.23 -23.63 -33.06
CA LEU A 32 -18.63 -23.18 -32.90
C LEU A 32 -18.93 -22.58 -31.51
N ALA A 33 -17.97 -22.65 -30.58
CA ALA A 33 -18.02 -21.97 -29.28
C ALA A 33 -17.28 -20.62 -29.26
N VAL A 34 -16.70 -20.19 -30.40
CA VAL A 34 -15.99 -18.90 -30.58
C VAL A 34 -16.70 -18.00 -31.62
N MET A 35 -17.96 -18.30 -31.96
CA MET A 35 -18.80 -17.46 -32.84
C MET A 35 -20.14 -17.05 -32.21
N PHE A 36 -20.18 -16.91 -30.88
CA PHE A 36 -21.15 -16.07 -30.19
C PHE A 36 -20.41 -14.97 -29.43
N CYS A 37 -19.69 -14.13 -30.20
CA CYS A 37 -19.34 -12.80 -29.75
C CYS A 37 -20.60 -11.92 -29.83
N GLY A 38 -20.89 -11.25 -28.71
CA GLY A 38 -21.03 -9.80 -28.73
C GLY A 38 -22.34 -9.25 -29.28
N ALA A 39 -23.23 -8.93 -28.36
CA ALA A 39 -23.60 -7.52 -28.15
C ALA A 39 -24.23 -7.38 -26.76
N PRO A 40 -23.63 -6.64 -25.82
CA PRO A 40 -24.45 -5.82 -24.94
C PRO A 40 -25.21 -4.85 -25.84
N VAL A 41 -26.52 -4.78 -25.62
CA VAL A 41 -27.34 -3.68 -26.13
C VAL A 41 -26.86 -2.42 -25.43
N PHE A 42 -25.85 -1.74 -25.99
CA PHE A 42 -25.61 -0.35 -25.67
C PHE A 42 -26.70 0.45 -26.38
N SER A 43 -27.68 0.92 -25.61
CA SER A 43 -28.45 2.07 -26.04
C SER A 43 -27.49 3.23 -26.25
N ALA A 44 -27.32 3.65 -27.49
CA ALA A 44 -26.86 5.00 -27.77
C ALA A 44 -27.92 5.96 -27.20
N GLY A 45 -27.58 6.67 -26.13
CA GLY A 45 -28.49 7.61 -25.51
C GLY A 45 -27.76 8.44 -24.46
N GLN A 46 -27.18 9.56 -24.93
CA GLN A 46 -26.51 10.61 -24.16
C GLN A 46 -25.39 10.13 -23.22
N VAL A 47 -24.14 10.46 -23.55
CA VAL A 47 -23.07 10.45 -22.54
C VAL A 47 -23.42 11.55 -21.54
N GLU A 48 -24.03 11.15 -20.43
CA GLU A 48 -24.30 11.98 -19.26
C GLU A 48 -22.98 12.37 -18.60
N TYR A 49 -22.95 13.55 -17.97
CA TYR A 49 -21.82 13.95 -17.16
C TYR A 49 -21.88 13.18 -15.84
N THR A 50 -20.77 12.59 -15.41
CA THR A 50 -20.63 11.98 -14.08
C THR A 50 -20.23 13.08 -13.10
N GLU A 51 -20.96 13.24 -12.00
CA GLU A 51 -20.55 14.18 -10.94
C GLU A 51 -19.27 13.68 -10.26
N LEU A 52 -18.27 14.56 -10.17
CA LEU A 52 -16.95 14.24 -9.59
C LEU A 52 -16.68 15.01 -8.29
N PHE A 53 -17.45 16.06 -8.05
CA PHE A 53 -17.38 16.91 -6.86
C PHE A 53 -18.71 17.67 -6.73
N SER A 54 -19.22 17.78 -5.49
CA SER A 54 -20.39 18.62 -5.20
C SER A 54 -20.43 19.18 -3.77
N GLU A 55 -21.05 20.34 -3.59
CA GLU A 55 -21.32 20.96 -2.28
C GLU A 55 -22.76 21.50 -2.21
N ASP A 56 -23.53 20.94 -1.28
CA ASP A 56 -24.97 21.19 -1.05
C ASP A 56 -25.28 21.79 0.34
N PHE A 57 -24.23 21.97 1.16
CA PHE A 57 -24.26 22.54 2.51
C PHE A 57 -25.26 21.90 3.49
N GLU A 58 -25.84 20.72 3.19
CA GLU A 58 -26.88 20.10 4.03
C GLU A 58 -26.36 19.65 5.40
N GLY A 59 -25.04 19.51 5.57
CA GLY A 59 -24.39 19.23 6.85
C GLY A 59 -24.26 20.44 7.78
N THR A 60 -24.52 21.67 7.30
CA THR A 60 -24.15 22.93 8.00
C THR A 60 -25.25 23.51 8.88
N VAL A 61 -24.97 24.05 10.07
CA VAL A 61 -26.05 24.51 10.99
C VAL A 61 -26.67 25.84 10.50
N PRO A 62 -27.99 25.90 10.25
CA PRO A 62 -28.64 27.13 9.79
C PRO A 62 -28.67 28.24 10.85
N GLY A 63 -28.57 29.49 10.42
CA GLY A 63 -28.80 30.67 11.27
C GLY A 63 -27.60 31.13 12.10
N ASP A 64 -26.48 30.40 12.09
CA ASP A 64 -25.22 30.85 12.67
C ASP A 64 -24.40 31.66 11.66
N THR A 65 -23.84 32.79 12.11
CA THR A 65 -22.84 33.55 11.34
C THR A 65 -21.48 32.97 11.62
N TYR A 66 -20.79 32.54 10.57
CA TYR A 66 -19.47 31.91 10.69
C TYR A 66 -18.37 32.91 10.36
N VAL A 67 -17.35 32.91 11.22
CA VAL A 67 -16.09 33.64 11.05
C VAL A 67 -15.00 32.59 11.30
N ASN A 68 -14.20 32.28 10.29
CA ASN A 68 -13.07 31.33 10.26
C ASN A 68 -13.34 29.84 9.98
N THR A 69 -14.52 29.26 10.29
CA THR A 69 -14.77 27.82 10.03
C THR A 69 -16.25 27.53 9.79
N VAL A 70 -16.59 26.54 8.95
CA VAL A 70 -17.96 26.03 8.76
C VAL A 70 -17.95 24.50 8.82
N ASN A 71 -18.58 23.93 9.85
CA ASN A 71 -18.66 22.48 10.02
C ASN A 71 -19.55 21.86 8.94
N GLY A 72 -19.16 20.69 8.43
CA GLY A 72 -19.91 19.95 7.41
C GLY A 72 -19.72 20.47 5.99
N THR A 73 -18.57 21.09 5.71
CA THR A 73 -18.16 21.53 4.36
C THR A 73 -16.74 21.02 4.07
N GLY A 74 -16.39 20.84 2.79
CA GLY A 74 -15.04 20.51 2.34
C GLY A 74 -14.09 21.70 2.20
N ILE A 75 -14.38 22.84 2.84
CA ILE A 75 -13.59 24.07 2.72
C ILE A 75 -12.24 23.89 3.43
N ASN A 76 -11.14 23.83 2.67
CA ASN A 76 -9.77 23.67 3.21
C ASN A 76 -9.18 25.00 3.72
N TYR A 77 -9.63 26.14 3.21
CA TYR A 77 -9.15 27.45 3.64
C TYR A 77 -10.28 28.46 3.75
N PHE A 78 -10.24 29.21 4.84
CA PHE A 78 -11.16 30.30 5.15
C PHE A 78 -10.35 31.57 5.41
N GLY A 79 -10.53 32.60 4.58
CA GLY A 79 -9.81 33.86 4.77
C GLY A 79 -10.15 34.51 6.12
N PRO A 80 -9.21 35.23 6.75
CA PRO A 80 -9.37 35.74 8.12
C PRO A 80 -10.48 36.80 8.28
N GLU A 81 -10.86 37.48 7.19
CA GLU A 81 -11.97 38.44 7.17
C GLU A 81 -13.28 37.85 6.64
N SER A 82 -13.27 36.54 6.38
CA SER A 82 -14.41 35.88 5.77
C SER A 82 -15.58 35.81 6.76
N MET A 83 -16.76 36.09 6.27
CA MET A 83 -18.01 36.08 7.02
C MET A 83 -19.12 35.60 6.10
N LEU A 84 -19.86 34.61 6.57
CA LEU A 84 -21.01 34.05 5.86
C LEU A 84 -22.11 33.63 6.84
N LEU A 85 -23.30 33.41 6.31
CA LEU A 85 -24.46 32.89 7.02
C LEU A 85 -25.02 31.69 6.25
N VAL A 86 -25.29 30.58 6.96
CA VAL A 86 -26.02 29.45 6.39
C VAL A 86 -27.51 29.72 6.45
N GLU A 87 -28.14 29.81 5.29
CA GLU A 87 -29.59 29.94 5.15
C GLU A 87 -30.25 28.56 5.21
N GLY A 88 -31.26 28.42 6.07
CA GLY A 88 -32.08 27.21 6.13
C GLY A 88 -32.99 27.06 4.90
N SER A 89 -33.73 25.96 4.83
CA SER A 89 -34.60 25.59 3.69
C SER A 89 -35.66 26.61 3.29
N SER A 90 -36.09 27.49 4.21
CA SER A 90 -37.01 28.59 3.89
C SER A 90 -36.34 29.81 3.24
N GLY A 91 -35.01 29.94 3.37
CA GLY A 91 -34.20 31.06 2.87
C GLY A 91 -33.23 30.67 1.75
N SER A 92 -33.13 29.38 1.41
CA SER A 92 -32.20 28.85 0.42
C SER A 92 -32.65 29.05 -1.02
N ILE A 93 -31.70 28.86 -1.93
CA ILE A 93 -31.85 29.02 -3.37
C ILE A 93 -32.49 27.78 -4.00
N THR A 94 -32.11 26.59 -3.52
CA THR A 94 -32.48 25.29 -4.10
C THR A 94 -33.56 24.56 -3.32
N GLY A 95 -33.96 25.09 -2.16
CA GLY A 95 -34.81 24.38 -1.19
C GLY A 95 -34.01 23.59 -0.15
N MET A 96 -32.67 23.49 -0.29
CA MET A 96 -31.73 22.90 0.67
C MET A 96 -31.13 23.97 1.59
N ARG A 97 -29.83 23.96 1.89
CA ARG A 97 -29.12 25.03 2.62
C ARG A 97 -28.26 25.83 1.65
N SER A 98 -28.20 27.15 1.79
CA SER A 98 -27.37 27.99 0.93
C SER A 98 -26.44 28.88 1.75
N LEU A 99 -25.29 29.25 1.19
CA LEU A 99 -24.38 30.19 1.82
C LEU A 99 -24.72 31.61 1.39
N ARG A 100 -25.10 32.46 2.34
CA ARG A 100 -25.14 33.91 2.15
C ARG A 100 -23.75 34.49 2.43
N LEU A 101 -23.14 35.05 1.39
CA LEU A 101 -21.80 35.60 1.40
C LEU A 101 -21.84 37.12 1.64
N TYR A 102 -20.84 37.63 2.36
CA TYR A 102 -20.67 39.05 2.66
C TYR A 102 -19.29 39.58 2.25
N ASN A 103 -18.25 39.06 2.89
CA ASN A 103 -16.84 39.18 2.52
C ASN A 103 -16.30 37.78 2.73
N CYS A 104 -15.77 37.11 1.71
CA CYS A 104 -15.32 35.74 1.88
C CYS A 104 -14.20 35.37 0.92
N ASP A 105 -13.27 34.56 1.40
CA ASP A 105 -12.29 33.83 0.60
C ASP A 105 -12.35 32.38 1.05
N LEU A 106 -13.18 31.60 0.37
CA LEU A 106 -13.38 30.17 0.62
C LEU A 106 -12.62 29.39 -0.45
N ARG A 107 -11.81 28.42 -0.05
CA ARG A 107 -11.09 27.57 -1.00
C ARG A 107 -11.26 26.10 -0.69
N TRP A 108 -11.56 25.35 -1.75
CA TRP A 108 -11.41 23.91 -1.83
C TRP A 108 -10.11 23.63 -2.58
N ARG A 109 -9.21 22.86 -1.99
CA ARG A 109 -7.89 22.50 -2.54
C ARG A 109 -7.85 20.98 -2.75
N GLU A 110 -6.83 20.52 -3.47
CA GLU A 110 -6.51 19.09 -3.63
C GLU A 110 -7.58 18.26 -4.38
N LEU A 111 -8.34 18.88 -5.28
CA LEU A 111 -9.40 18.18 -6.04
C LEU A 111 -8.86 17.24 -7.13
N SER A 112 -7.67 17.52 -7.68
CA SER A 112 -6.97 16.75 -8.73
C SER A 112 -7.85 16.12 -9.84
N ILE A 113 -8.74 16.90 -10.44
CA ILE A 113 -9.69 16.42 -11.46
C ILE A 113 -9.10 16.58 -12.86
N GLU A 114 -9.08 15.50 -13.66
CA GLU A 114 -8.40 15.48 -14.98
C GLU A 114 -9.27 14.86 -16.09
N GLU A 115 -10.55 15.18 -16.15
CA GLU A 115 -11.46 14.66 -17.17
C GLU A 115 -11.23 15.22 -18.56
N LEU A 116 -11.68 14.51 -19.59
CA LEU A 116 -11.56 14.99 -20.97
C LEU A 116 -12.45 16.22 -21.24
N TYR A 117 -13.63 16.24 -20.63
CA TYR A 117 -14.56 17.37 -20.63
C TYR A 117 -14.97 17.64 -19.18
N PHE A 118 -14.89 18.91 -18.79
CA PHE A 118 -15.31 19.38 -17.49
C PHE A 118 -16.57 20.21 -17.65
N GLN A 119 -17.48 20.05 -16.72
CA GLN A 119 -18.54 21.01 -16.48
C GLN A 119 -18.49 21.46 -15.02
N ILE A 120 -18.47 22.77 -14.80
CA ILE A 120 -18.36 23.37 -13.47
C ILE A 120 -19.56 24.27 -13.29
N GLY A 121 -20.28 24.16 -12.19
CA GLY A 121 -21.48 24.96 -11.98
C GLY A 121 -21.79 25.28 -10.53
N PHE A 122 -22.72 26.22 -10.36
CA PHE A 122 -23.29 26.61 -9.08
C PHE A 122 -24.65 27.30 -9.28
N ALA A 123 -25.48 27.29 -8.23
CA ALA A 123 -26.67 28.11 -8.13
C ALA A 123 -26.35 29.43 -7.42
N VAL A 124 -26.93 30.54 -7.89
CA VAL A 124 -26.71 31.87 -7.33
C VAL A 124 -27.97 32.70 -7.28
N LYS A 125 -28.10 33.52 -6.24
CA LYS A 125 -29.11 34.57 -6.11
C LYS A 125 -28.45 35.86 -5.65
N VAL A 126 -28.51 36.87 -6.51
CA VAL A 126 -27.97 38.21 -6.22
C VAL A 126 -29.02 39.00 -5.44
N GLY A 127 -28.73 39.43 -4.22
CA GLY A 127 -29.65 40.23 -3.40
C GLY A 127 -29.87 41.64 -3.93
N ALA A 128 -31.00 42.25 -3.57
CA ALA A 128 -31.32 43.64 -3.93
C ALA A 128 -30.24 44.66 -3.51
N ASP A 129 -29.54 44.37 -2.41
CA ASP A 129 -28.48 45.19 -1.81
C ASP A 129 -27.08 44.88 -2.36
N PHE A 130 -26.96 44.00 -3.36
CA PHE A 130 -25.66 43.63 -3.91
C PHE A 130 -25.03 44.77 -4.71
N ASP A 131 -23.92 45.30 -4.19
CA ASP A 131 -23.11 46.37 -4.77
C ASP A 131 -21.60 46.08 -4.77
N ASN A 132 -21.24 44.79 -4.87
CA ASN A 132 -19.87 44.32 -4.78
C ASN A 132 -19.50 43.48 -6.02
N ALA A 133 -18.32 42.86 -6.01
CA ALA A 133 -17.93 41.82 -6.94
C ALA A 133 -18.01 40.44 -6.27
N PHE A 134 -18.35 39.42 -7.04
CA PHE A 134 -18.22 38.02 -6.66
C PHE A 134 -17.39 37.32 -7.74
N MET A 135 -16.49 36.46 -7.31
CA MET A 135 -15.57 35.75 -8.17
C MET A 135 -15.63 34.26 -7.86
N PHE A 136 -15.82 33.47 -8.90
CA PHE A 136 -15.67 32.02 -8.86
C PHE A 136 -14.43 31.69 -9.68
N ALA A 137 -13.42 31.12 -9.04
CA ALA A 137 -12.13 30.81 -9.64
C ALA A 137 -11.83 29.32 -9.49
N VAL A 138 -11.03 28.81 -10.42
CA VAL A 138 -10.54 27.43 -10.39
C VAL A 138 -9.02 27.46 -10.53
N SER A 139 -8.34 26.63 -9.75
CA SER A 139 -6.90 26.44 -9.91
C SER A 139 -6.67 25.33 -10.92
N THR A 140 -5.81 25.60 -11.91
CA THR A 140 -5.41 24.66 -12.95
C THR A 140 -3.89 24.47 -12.90
N GLN A 141 -3.37 23.41 -13.52
CA GLN A 141 -1.93 23.13 -13.61
C GLN A 141 -1.08 24.21 -14.33
N ASP A 142 -1.67 25.30 -14.83
CA ASP A 142 -0.89 26.36 -15.49
C ASP A 142 0.02 27.11 -14.48
N PRO A 143 1.36 27.09 -14.65
CA PRO A 143 2.34 27.71 -13.76
C PRO A 143 2.10 29.19 -13.46
N ASP A 144 1.33 29.91 -14.27
CA ASP A 144 1.03 31.33 -14.06
C ASP A 144 -0.25 31.61 -13.24
N THR A 145 -0.98 30.58 -12.80
CA THR A 145 -2.24 30.74 -12.03
C THR A 145 -2.17 30.08 -10.65
N SER A 146 -1.47 30.72 -9.71
CA SER A 146 -1.68 30.42 -8.30
C SER A 146 -3.11 30.76 -7.89
N ILE A 147 -3.74 29.96 -7.02
CA ILE A 147 -5.07 30.25 -6.47
C ILE A 147 -5.10 31.59 -5.69
N GLU A 148 -3.92 32.10 -5.35
CA GLU A 148 -3.67 33.38 -4.69
C GLU A 148 -3.98 34.57 -5.62
N GLU A 149 -3.64 34.47 -6.92
CA GLU A 149 -3.82 35.54 -7.91
C GLU A 149 -5.17 35.44 -8.65
N LEU A 150 -5.79 36.60 -8.96
CA LEU A 150 -7.09 36.69 -9.65
C LEU A 150 -7.08 36.18 -11.12
N LYS A 151 -5.95 35.64 -11.59
CA LYS A 151 -5.78 35.14 -12.97
C LYS A 151 -6.51 33.81 -13.24
N GLY A 152 -6.84 33.02 -12.21
CA GLY A 152 -7.63 31.78 -12.30
C GLY A 152 -9.16 31.96 -12.30
N THR A 153 -9.65 33.19 -12.49
CA THR A 153 -11.08 33.52 -12.40
C THR A 153 -11.87 32.90 -13.55
N LEU A 154 -12.84 32.05 -13.23
CA LEU A 154 -13.77 31.46 -14.19
C LEU A 154 -14.93 32.41 -14.49
N PHE A 155 -15.52 32.97 -13.42
CA PHE A 155 -16.66 33.88 -13.50
C PHE A 155 -16.49 35.08 -12.59
N THR A 156 -17.00 36.23 -13.03
CA THR A 156 -17.20 37.39 -12.18
C THR A 156 -18.66 37.85 -12.25
N ILE A 157 -19.27 38.14 -11.11
CA ILE A 157 -20.56 38.82 -11.00
C ILE A 157 -20.30 40.20 -10.43
N SER A 158 -20.67 41.26 -11.16
CA SER A 158 -20.47 42.64 -10.70
C SER A 158 -21.53 43.59 -11.26
N ASN A 159 -21.71 44.72 -10.58
CA ASN A 159 -22.58 45.81 -11.03
C ASN A 159 -21.85 46.71 -12.05
N GLU A 160 -22.59 47.20 -13.03
CA GLU A 160 -22.13 48.29 -13.89
C GLU A 160 -22.77 49.64 -13.52
N SER A 161 -22.16 50.72 -14.01
CA SER A 161 -22.72 52.07 -13.97
C SER A 161 -24.15 52.08 -14.52
N GLY A 162 -25.13 52.24 -13.62
CA GLY A 162 -26.57 52.14 -13.94
C GLY A 162 -27.34 51.06 -13.17
N GLY A 163 -26.69 50.31 -12.28
CA GLY A 163 -27.36 49.39 -11.33
C GLY A 163 -27.74 48.02 -11.89
N ASN A 164 -27.32 47.70 -13.12
CA ASN A 164 -27.47 46.36 -13.69
C ASN A 164 -26.34 45.45 -13.20
N THR A 165 -26.66 44.19 -12.89
CA THR A 165 -25.68 43.16 -12.50
C THR A 165 -25.45 42.21 -13.66
N TYR A 166 -24.20 41.93 -14.00
CA TYR A 166 -23.85 41.03 -15.09
C TYR A 166 -22.94 39.89 -14.64
N LEU A 167 -23.06 38.77 -15.34
CA LEU A 167 -22.10 37.67 -15.34
C LEU A 167 -21.06 37.91 -16.45
N TYR A 168 -19.79 37.83 -16.09
CA TYR A 168 -18.63 37.96 -16.97
C TYR A 168 -17.82 36.67 -16.98
N GLY A 169 -17.25 36.35 -18.14
CA GLY A 169 -16.22 35.31 -18.28
C GLY A 169 -14.84 35.82 -17.89
N ALA A 170 -13.86 34.91 -17.84
CA ALA A 170 -12.47 35.19 -17.44
C ALA A 170 -11.79 36.32 -18.23
N ASP A 171 -12.11 36.46 -19.52
CA ASP A 171 -11.57 37.49 -20.42
C ASP A 171 -12.34 38.82 -20.37
N GLY A 172 -13.27 38.98 -19.43
CA GLY A 172 -14.14 40.16 -19.30
C GLY A 172 -15.34 40.17 -20.25
N THR A 173 -15.55 39.11 -21.04
CA THR A 173 -16.73 38.99 -21.91
C THR A 173 -18.00 39.03 -21.09
N ARG A 174 -18.91 39.97 -21.41
CA ARG A 174 -20.26 40.01 -20.83
C ARG A 174 -21.11 38.86 -21.39
N LEU A 175 -21.54 37.96 -20.50
CA LEU A 175 -22.26 36.73 -20.83
C LEU A 175 -23.77 36.86 -20.63
N PHE A 176 -24.21 37.36 -19.47
CA PHE A 176 -25.63 37.35 -19.09
C PHE A 176 -25.99 38.48 -18.10
N ASN A 177 -27.21 39.01 -18.16
CA ASN A 177 -27.73 40.01 -17.21
C ASN A 177 -28.52 39.33 -16.09
N LEU A 178 -28.01 39.42 -14.86
CA LEU A 178 -28.60 38.80 -13.68
C LEU A 178 -29.59 39.78 -13.02
N LYS A 179 -30.87 39.40 -12.98
CA LYS A 179 -31.88 40.16 -12.24
C LYS A 179 -31.70 39.94 -10.74
N LYS A 180 -31.80 41.02 -9.97
CA LYS A 180 -31.82 40.95 -8.50
C LYS A 180 -32.96 40.04 -8.02
N ASP A 181 -32.72 39.38 -6.89
CA ASP A 181 -33.61 38.45 -6.21
C ASP A 181 -34.13 37.28 -7.07
N THR A 182 -33.46 37.01 -8.20
CA THR A 182 -33.76 35.88 -9.08
C THR A 182 -32.68 34.82 -8.94
N VAL A 183 -33.11 33.56 -8.90
CA VAL A 183 -32.22 32.39 -8.86
C VAL A 183 -31.75 32.04 -10.26
N TYR A 184 -30.45 31.81 -10.41
CA TYR A 184 -29.83 31.34 -11.64
C TYR A 184 -28.96 30.13 -11.36
N ARG A 185 -29.00 29.13 -12.25
CA ARG A 185 -28.01 28.04 -12.32
C ARG A 185 -27.00 28.36 -13.41
N ILE A 186 -25.75 28.55 -13.03
CA ILE A 186 -24.67 28.91 -13.96
C ILE A 186 -23.76 27.69 -14.10
N SER A 187 -23.38 27.35 -15.33
CA SER A 187 -22.32 26.37 -15.56
C SER A 187 -21.42 26.73 -16.74
N ALA A 188 -20.18 26.25 -16.69
CA ALA A 188 -19.17 26.38 -17.72
C ALA A 188 -18.72 24.98 -18.15
N GLU A 189 -18.60 24.77 -19.47
CA GLU A 189 -18.06 23.56 -20.06
C GLU A 189 -16.75 23.88 -20.78
N VAL A 190 -15.70 23.14 -20.45
CA VAL A 190 -14.38 23.24 -21.06
C VAL A 190 -13.86 21.85 -21.43
N LYS A 191 -13.19 21.75 -22.57
CA LYS A 191 -12.50 20.51 -22.99
C LYS A 191 -11.04 20.56 -22.51
N ARG A 192 -10.50 19.46 -22.02
CA ARG A 192 -9.08 19.35 -21.70
C ARG A 192 -8.19 19.68 -22.90
N GLY A 193 -7.15 20.48 -22.68
CA GLY A 193 -6.28 21.03 -23.71
C GLY A 193 -6.93 22.11 -24.58
N SER A 194 -7.96 22.79 -24.06
CA SER A 194 -8.62 23.92 -24.73
C SER A 194 -8.66 25.12 -23.77
N ASN A 195 -8.46 26.32 -24.31
CA ASN A 195 -8.74 27.57 -23.61
C ASN A 195 -10.17 28.09 -23.83
N GLU A 196 -10.98 27.45 -24.67
CA GLU A 196 -12.35 27.88 -24.95
C GLU A 196 -13.35 27.31 -23.94
N CYS A 197 -14.20 28.19 -23.39
CA CYS A 197 -15.23 27.86 -22.43
C CYS A 197 -16.63 28.18 -22.97
N THR A 198 -17.55 27.22 -22.86
CA THR A 198 -18.98 27.40 -23.18
C THR A 198 -19.78 27.59 -21.91
N VAL A 199 -20.55 28.67 -21.81
CA VAL A 199 -21.35 28.98 -20.61
C VAL A 199 -22.82 28.67 -20.84
N TYR A 200 -23.46 28.14 -19.79
CA TYR A 200 -24.89 27.89 -19.72
C TYR A 200 -25.48 28.64 -18.54
N VAL A 201 -26.67 29.22 -18.73
CA VAL A 201 -27.46 29.85 -17.66
C VAL A 201 -28.84 29.22 -17.71
N ASN A 202 -29.28 28.62 -16.60
CA ASN A 202 -30.50 27.82 -16.49
C ASN A 202 -30.61 26.73 -17.58
N GLY A 203 -29.48 26.13 -17.95
CA GLY A 203 -29.38 25.11 -18.99
C GLY A 203 -29.35 25.66 -20.42
N GLU A 204 -29.54 26.97 -20.63
CA GLU A 204 -29.47 27.58 -21.95
C GLU A 204 -28.05 28.01 -22.29
N LYS A 205 -27.52 27.51 -23.42
CA LYS A 205 -26.20 27.88 -23.94
C LYS A 205 -26.15 29.37 -24.29
N GLN A 206 -25.18 30.08 -23.76
CA GLN A 206 -24.97 31.49 -24.06
C GLN A 206 -24.29 31.64 -25.43
N SER A 207 -24.71 32.66 -26.18
CA SER A 207 -24.24 32.90 -27.57
C SER A 207 -22.76 33.27 -27.67
N ARG A 208 -22.14 33.66 -26.55
CA ARG A 208 -20.74 34.06 -26.46
C ARG A 208 -19.99 33.01 -25.65
N THR A 209 -18.93 32.46 -26.23
CA THR A 209 -17.89 31.73 -25.51
C THR A 209 -16.83 32.72 -25.04
N PHE A 210 -16.14 32.41 -23.95
CA PHE A 210 -14.99 33.18 -23.51
C PHE A 210 -13.74 32.30 -23.53
N LYS A 211 -12.56 32.94 -23.49
CA LYS A 211 -11.28 32.23 -23.43
C LYS A 211 -10.61 32.39 -22.07
N PHE A 212 -10.02 31.31 -21.58
CA PHE A 212 -9.01 31.39 -20.53
C PHE A 212 -7.72 31.98 -21.08
N GLN A 213 -6.84 32.43 -20.18
CA GLN A 213 -5.50 32.91 -20.55
C GLN A 213 -4.64 31.81 -21.18
N SER A 214 -4.91 30.55 -20.83
CA SER A 214 -4.17 29.36 -21.23
C SER A 214 -5.10 28.15 -21.42
N ASP A 215 -4.54 27.07 -21.99
CA ASP A 215 -5.26 25.81 -22.15
C ASP A 215 -5.46 25.10 -20.80
N PHE A 216 -6.65 24.50 -20.64
CA PHE A 216 -7.07 23.89 -19.39
C PHE A 216 -6.73 22.39 -19.34
N TYR A 217 -5.95 21.92 -18.36
CA TYR A 217 -5.54 20.49 -18.28
C TYR A 217 -6.11 19.73 -17.08
N SER A 218 -6.26 20.38 -15.93
CA SER A 218 -6.79 19.78 -14.70
C SER A 218 -7.43 20.83 -13.79
N ILE A 219 -8.18 20.39 -12.77
CA ILE A 219 -8.72 21.22 -11.69
C ILE A 219 -8.14 20.77 -10.37
N ASN A 220 -7.33 21.61 -9.75
CA ASN A 220 -6.69 21.32 -8.47
C ASN A 220 -7.40 21.98 -7.29
N GLY A 221 -8.31 22.93 -7.55
CA GLY A 221 -9.06 23.59 -6.51
C GLY A 221 -10.11 24.56 -7.03
N ILE A 222 -11.02 24.96 -6.14
CA ILE A 222 -12.06 25.97 -6.36
C ILE A 222 -11.85 27.10 -5.35
N ARG A 223 -12.03 28.35 -5.77
CA ARG A 223 -12.07 29.52 -4.89
C ARG A 223 -13.35 30.32 -5.12
N VAL A 224 -14.06 30.58 -4.02
CA VAL A 224 -15.16 31.53 -3.96
C VAL A 224 -14.66 32.76 -3.24
N TYR A 225 -14.59 33.88 -3.96
CA TYR A 225 -14.07 35.13 -3.43
C TYR A 225 -15.06 36.28 -3.60
N MET A 226 -15.30 37.01 -2.51
CA MET A 226 -16.11 38.22 -2.46
C MET A 226 -15.33 39.23 -1.62
N PRO A 227 -14.69 40.24 -2.23
CA PRO A 227 -13.85 41.20 -1.51
C PRO A 227 -14.68 42.06 -0.55
N PRO A 228 -14.05 42.79 0.39
CA PRO A 228 -14.74 43.82 1.17
C PRO A 228 -15.27 44.92 0.25
N VAL A 229 -16.47 45.45 0.53
CA VAL A 229 -16.99 46.63 -0.18
C VAL A 229 -16.05 47.81 0.10
N ALA A 230 -15.38 48.32 -0.93
CA ALA A 230 -14.54 49.50 -0.79
C ALA A 230 -15.39 50.67 -0.29
N ASN A 231 -14.99 51.29 0.83
CA ASN A 231 -15.53 52.59 1.19
C ASN A 231 -15.26 53.54 0.01
N ASN A 232 -16.30 54.21 -0.47
CA ASN A 232 -16.38 54.99 -1.72
C ASN A 232 -15.46 56.23 -1.81
N ASN A 233 -14.25 56.19 -1.25
CA ASN A 233 -13.26 57.26 -1.31
C ASN A 233 -12.03 56.92 -2.17
N ASP A 234 -11.85 55.68 -2.63
CA ASP A 234 -10.77 55.32 -3.56
C ASP A 234 -11.36 54.67 -4.82
N VAL A 235 -11.71 55.51 -5.80
CA VAL A 235 -11.98 55.08 -7.17
C VAL A 235 -10.65 55.06 -7.93
N PRO A 236 -10.14 53.92 -8.41
CA PRO A 236 -9.18 53.91 -9.49
C PRO A 236 -9.94 54.32 -10.77
N GLY A 237 -9.52 55.42 -11.38
CA GLY A 237 -10.06 55.87 -12.65
C GLY A 237 -9.94 54.80 -13.74
N SER A 238 -10.87 54.84 -14.69
CA SER A 238 -10.91 54.00 -15.89
C SER A 238 -9.55 53.76 -16.53
N PRO A 239 -9.28 52.56 -17.08
CA PRO A 239 -8.04 52.32 -17.81
C PRO A 239 -8.12 53.05 -19.16
N GLU A 240 -7.31 54.09 -19.33
CA GLU A 240 -6.82 54.44 -20.67
C GLU A 240 -5.73 53.44 -21.09
N PRO A 241 -5.63 53.09 -22.39
CA PRO A 241 -4.66 52.12 -22.87
C PRO A 241 -3.29 52.79 -22.98
N THR A 242 -2.32 52.36 -22.16
CA THR A 242 -0.91 52.75 -22.34
C THR A 242 0.03 51.55 -22.34
N GLU A 243 1.02 51.70 -23.22
CA GLU A 243 1.93 50.68 -23.75
C GLU A 243 2.83 50.01 -22.71
N LEU A 244 3.12 48.75 -22.99
CA LEU A 244 4.17 47.92 -22.40
C LEU A 244 5.52 48.64 -22.34
N THR A 245 6.10 48.75 -21.15
CA THR A 245 7.56 48.81 -20.96
C THR A 245 8.00 47.86 -19.84
N PRO A 246 9.16 47.18 -19.95
CA PRO A 246 9.58 46.12 -19.04
C PRO A 246 10.27 46.67 -17.77
N PRO A 247 10.37 45.88 -16.69
CA PRO A 247 10.76 46.38 -15.38
C PRO A 247 12.27 46.55 -15.23
N THR A 248 12.68 47.64 -14.59
CA THR A 248 14.03 47.82 -14.04
C THR A 248 14.00 47.90 -12.52
N SER A 249 14.71 46.95 -11.91
CA SER A 249 15.43 46.99 -10.62
C SER A 249 14.72 47.50 -9.36
N ALA A 250 14.60 46.58 -8.40
CA ALA A 250 14.37 46.83 -6.98
C ALA A 250 15.41 47.78 -6.33
N PRO A 251 15.06 48.37 -5.18
CA PRO A 251 15.97 48.27 -4.04
C PRO A 251 15.29 47.85 -2.74
N ALA A 252 16.08 47.13 -1.94
CA ALA A 252 15.80 46.62 -0.62
C ALA A 252 15.43 47.70 0.41
N LEU A 253 14.66 47.30 1.43
CA LEU A 253 14.59 48.01 2.71
C LEU A 253 14.44 47.03 3.88
N THR A 254 15.20 47.38 4.90
CA THR A 254 15.63 46.62 6.07
C THR A 254 14.78 46.90 7.30
N ALA A 255 14.67 45.88 8.16
CA ALA A 255 14.72 45.90 9.62
C ALA A 255 13.59 46.57 10.45
N GLU A 256 13.06 45.70 11.33
CA GLU A 256 12.78 45.90 12.77
C GLU A 256 11.72 46.93 13.19
N THR A 257 10.62 46.42 13.75
CA THR A 257 10.06 46.96 15.01
C THR A 257 9.25 45.91 15.76
N GLU A 258 9.50 45.84 17.05
CA GLU A 258 9.02 44.89 18.07
C GLU A 258 7.49 44.91 18.25
N LEU A 259 6.90 43.73 18.49
CA LEU A 259 5.53 43.57 19.03
C LEU A 259 5.62 43.18 20.51
N PRO A 260 4.86 43.82 21.43
CA PRO A 260 4.85 43.46 22.84
C PRO A 260 3.92 42.27 23.13
N GLU A 261 4.30 41.50 24.16
CA GLU A 261 3.49 40.48 24.84
C GLU A 261 2.13 41.00 25.30
N ALA A 262 1.08 40.18 25.17
CA ALA A 262 -0.12 40.30 25.99
C ALA A 262 -0.78 38.93 26.25
N ALA A 263 -0.52 38.43 27.45
CA ALA A 263 -1.41 37.74 28.39
C ALA A 263 -2.59 36.92 27.84
N ALA A 264 -2.56 35.63 28.21
CA ALA A 264 -3.72 34.76 28.30
C ALA A 264 -4.80 35.39 29.21
N THR A 265 -5.95 35.68 28.61
CA THR A 265 -7.22 35.86 29.34
C THR A 265 -8.22 34.83 28.86
N GLU A 266 -8.97 34.30 29.83
CA GLU A 266 -10.00 33.27 29.75
C GLU A 266 -10.91 33.39 28.52
N MET A 267 -11.27 32.24 27.93
CA MET A 267 -12.23 32.14 26.83
C MET A 267 -13.57 32.75 27.23
N PRO A 268 -14.09 33.77 26.50
CA PRO A 268 -15.44 34.23 26.71
C PRO A 268 -16.43 33.20 26.15
N THR A 269 -17.36 32.77 27.00
CA THR A 269 -18.53 31.94 26.67
C THR A 269 -19.68 32.73 26.03
N GLU A 270 -19.40 33.87 25.39
CA GLU A 270 -20.39 34.64 24.62
C GLU A 270 -20.15 34.50 23.12
N LYS A 271 -21.18 34.02 22.39
CA LYS A 271 -21.25 34.09 20.93
C LYS A 271 -20.98 35.54 20.49
N PRO A 272 -20.06 35.82 19.55
CA PRO A 272 -19.89 37.17 19.04
C PRO A 272 -21.13 37.54 18.20
N GLU A 273 -22.05 38.32 18.77
CA GLU A 273 -23.09 39.05 18.02
C GLU A 273 -22.46 40.24 17.27
N LYS A 274 -21.63 39.97 16.26
CA LYS A 274 -21.29 40.99 15.26
C LYS A 274 -22.24 40.83 14.09
N LYS A 275 -23.46 41.37 14.22
CA LYS A 275 -24.34 41.56 13.06
C LYS A 275 -23.68 42.56 12.12
N PRO A 276 -23.47 42.21 10.85
CA PRO A 276 -22.76 43.09 9.93
C PRO A 276 -23.60 44.32 9.58
N THR A 277 -22.96 45.49 9.61
CA THR A 277 -23.61 46.81 9.51
C THR A 277 -23.68 47.36 8.08
N ASN A 278 -23.00 46.72 7.12
CA ASN A 278 -23.09 46.98 5.68
C ASN A 278 -22.97 45.63 4.96
N THR A 279 -24.05 45.15 4.38
CA THR A 279 -24.06 43.82 3.77
C THR A 279 -24.73 43.86 2.42
N THR A 280 -23.93 44.02 1.39
CA THR A 280 -24.26 43.50 0.08
C THR A 280 -24.41 41.98 0.20
N THR A 281 -25.52 41.41 -0.26
CA THR A 281 -25.77 39.97 -0.12
C THR A 281 -25.80 39.23 -1.45
N LEU A 282 -25.11 38.10 -1.50
CA LEU A 282 -25.19 37.11 -2.58
C LEU A 282 -25.32 35.73 -1.93
N LEU A 283 -26.28 34.93 -2.39
CA LEU A 283 -26.39 33.55 -1.97
C LEU A 283 -25.78 32.65 -3.05
N ILE A 284 -25.03 31.64 -2.62
CA ILE A 284 -24.58 30.52 -3.47
C ILE A 284 -25.02 29.17 -2.90
N ASP A 285 -25.16 28.20 -3.78
CA ASP A 285 -25.55 26.82 -3.45
C ASP A 285 -25.13 25.88 -4.59
N ASP A 286 -25.21 24.56 -4.37
CA ASP A 286 -25.14 23.51 -5.41
C ASP A 286 -23.88 23.66 -6.28
N ILE A 287 -22.71 23.85 -5.64
CA ILE A 287 -21.44 23.93 -6.37
C ILE A 287 -21.11 22.53 -6.83
N TYR A 288 -20.77 22.33 -8.11
CA TYR A 288 -20.38 21.02 -8.60
C TYR A 288 -19.32 21.08 -9.69
N ILE A 289 -18.59 19.97 -9.83
CA ILE A 289 -17.79 19.64 -10.99
C ILE A 289 -18.24 18.28 -11.50
N SER A 290 -18.48 18.19 -12.80
CA SER A 290 -18.83 16.95 -13.46
C SER A 290 -17.94 16.70 -14.69
N GLY A 291 -17.74 15.43 -14.98
CA GLY A 291 -16.82 14.91 -15.97
C GLY A 291 -17.53 14.23 -17.12
N LYS A 292 -16.95 14.33 -18.31
CA LYS A 292 -17.40 13.57 -19.46
C LYS A 292 -16.20 13.13 -20.29
N GLY A 293 -16.23 11.89 -20.77
CA GLY A 293 -15.22 11.33 -21.67
C GLY A 293 -14.56 10.06 -21.12
N ARG A 294 -14.44 9.94 -19.79
CA ARG A 294 -14.28 8.63 -19.14
C ARG A 294 -15.65 8.12 -18.71
N ASN A 295 -15.89 6.84 -18.92
CA ASN A 295 -17.12 6.18 -18.49
C ASN A 295 -16.85 5.52 -17.14
N TYR A 296 -17.12 6.24 -16.06
CA TYR A 296 -17.17 5.62 -14.75
C TYR A 296 -18.50 4.88 -14.59
N PRO A 297 -18.47 3.62 -14.13
CA PRO A 297 -19.69 2.85 -13.94
C PRO A 297 -20.55 3.37 -12.79
N GLN A 298 -20.00 4.23 -11.91
CA GLN A 298 -20.68 4.86 -10.78
C GLN A 298 -20.24 6.31 -10.59
N PRO A 299 -21.05 7.17 -9.92
CA PRO A 299 -20.70 8.57 -9.64
C PRO A 299 -19.40 8.78 -8.87
N TYR A 300 -19.16 7.95 -7.83
CA TYR A 300 -18.01 8.11 -6.94
C TYR A 300 -17.07 6.91 -6.93
N SER A 301 -17.17 6.02 -7.93
CA SER A 301 -16.29 4.88 -8.02
C SER A 301 -16.02 4.47 -9.46
N VAL A 302 -14.76 4.11 -9.73
CA VAL A 302 -14.35 3.45 -10.98
C VAL A 302 -14.70 1.95 -10.97
N GLN A 303 -15.10 1.39 -9.82
CA GLN A 303 -15.54 0.00 -9.69
C GLN A 303 -16.99 -0.15 -10.17
N ALA A 304 -17.26 -1.10 -11.05
CA ALA A 304 -18.65 -1.41 -11.43
C ALA A 304 -19.34 -2.19 -10.31
N PRO A 305 -20.67 -2.00 -10.10
CA PRO A 305 -21.42 -2.82 -9.16
C PRO A 305 -21.32 -4.30 -9.52
N GLY A 306 -21.28 -5.16 -8.52
CA GLY A 306 -21.11 -6.60 -8.70
C GLY A 306 -21.24 -7.38 -7.40
N ASP A 307 -20.99 -8.69 -7.49
CA ASP A 307 -21.00 -9.56 -6.32
C ASP A 307 -19.73 -9.34 -5.47
N MET A 308 -19.88 -9.43 -4.16
CA MET A 308 -18.74 -9.41 -3.23
C MET A 308 -17.78 -10.58 -3.50
N PRO A 309 -16.46 -10.37 -3.37
CA PRO A 309 -15.48 -11.43 -3.54
C PRO A 309 -15.65 -12.49 -2.46
N SER A 310 -15.47 -13.76 -2.84
CA SER A 310 -15.44 -14.84 -1.86
C SER A 310 -14.10 -14.83 -1.13
N VAL A 311 -14.12 -14.51 0.16
CA VAL A 311 -12.94 -14.56 1.02
C VAL A 311 -12.92 -15.86 1.81
N LYS A 312 -11.81 -16.60 1.70
CA LYS A 312 -11.59 -17.82 2.48
C LYS A 312 -10.62 -17.51 3.62
N LEU A 313 -11.09 -17.62 4.85
CA LEU A 313 -10.23 -17.58 6.02
C LEU A 313 -9.75 -18.99 6.33
N ASP A 314 -8.44 -19.13 6.51
CA ASP A 314 -7.90 -20.38 7.05
C ASP A 314 -8.09 -20.44 8.57
N ASP A 315 -8.16 -21.67 9.08
CA ASP A 315 -8.21 -21.91 10.52
C ASP A 315 -6.95 -21.36 11.18
N VAL A 316 -7.09 -20.90 12.43
CA VAL A 316 -5.93 -20.50 13.23
C VAL A 316 -4.93 -21.67 13.27
N PRO A 317 -3.64 -21.45 12.95
CA PRO A 317 -2.64 -22.51 13.02
C PRO A 317 -2.73 -23.23 14.37
N GLY A 318 -2.97 -24.55 14.32
CA GLY A 318 -3.13 -25.34 15.53
C GLY A 318 -1.87 -25.32 16.40
N LYS A 319 -2.02 -25.54 17.71
CA LYS A 319 -0.92 -25.61 18.71
C LYS A 319 -0.07 -26.87 18.57
N HIS A 320 0.59 -27.04 17.43
CA HIS A 320 1.55 -28.10 17.19
C HIS A 320 2.89 -27.48 16.80
N VAL A 321 3.98 -28.18 17.12
CA VAL A 321 5.32 -27.72 16.79
C VAL A 321 5.46 -27.72 15.27
N ARG A 322 5.76 -26.55 14.71
CA ARG A 322 6.09 -26.39 13.30
C ARG A 322 7.59 -26.41 13.14
N VAL A 323 8.09 -27.16 12.16
CA VAL A 323 9.53 -27.30 11.94
C VAL A 323 9.87 -26.80 10.56
N PHE A 324 10.84 -25.90 10.48
CA PHE A 324 11.32 -25.34 9.23
C PHE A 324 12.79 -25.69 9.05
N VAL A 325 13.16 -26.09 7.85
CA VAL A 325 14.56 -26.11 7.41
C VAL A 325 14.70 -25.04 6.34
N ASN A 326 15.51 -24.03 6.64
CA ASN A 326 15.53 -22.76 5.91
C ASN A 326 14.11 -22.17 5.87
N THR A 327 13.51 -22.04 4.67
CA THR A 327 12.14 -21.54 4.49
C THR A 327 11.11 -22.65 4.22
N VAL A 328 11.51 -23.92 4.27
CA VAL A 328 10.64 -25.06 3.94
C VAL A 328 10.05 -25.66 5.20
N GLU A 329 8.73 -25.69 5.30
CA GLU A 329 8.02 -26.37 6.39
C GLU A 329 8.09 -27.90 6.21
N ILE A 330 8.50 -28.58 7.29
CA ILE A 330 8.65 -30.03 7.36
C ILE A 330 7.43 -30.61 8.07
N ASP A 331 6.71 -31.48 7.37
CA ASP A 331 5.63 -32.27 7.95
C ASP A 331 6.18 -33.30 8.94
N MET A 332 5.93 -33.07 10.23
CA MET A 332 6.42 -33.91 11.32
C MET A 332 5.37 -34.91 11.77
N SER A 333 5.71 -36.19 11.73
CA SER A 333 4.81 -37.27 12.19
C SER A 333 4.56 -37.26 13.70
N LYS A 334 5.54 -36.81 14.49
CA LYS A 334 5.48 -36.67 15.95
C LYS A 334 6.44 -35.58 16.42
N THR A 335 5.99 -34.77 17.36
CA THR A 335 6.80 -33.77 18.07
C THR A 335 6.50 -33.87 19.55
N TYR A 336 7.49 -33.64 20.40
CA TYR A 336 7.33 -33.75 21.85
C TYR A 336 8.01 -32.58 22.57
N ILE A 337 7.23 -31.78 23.29
CA ILE A 337 7.74 -30.65 24.08
C ILE A 337 7.98 -31.14 25.51
N THR A 338 9.18 -30.86 26.04
CA THR A 338 9.52 -31.01 27.46
C THR A 338 9.68 -29.64 28.11
N GLU A 339 9.83 -29.60 29.44
CA GLU A 339 10.14 -28.35 30.15
C GLU A 339 11.42 -27.66 29.63
N ASN A 340 12.39 -28.45 29.15
CA ASN A 340 13.74 -27.96 28.84
C ASN A 340 14.07 -27.91 27.35
N THR A 341 13.35 -28.66 26.50
CA THR A 341 13.65 -28.73 25.06
C THR A 341 12.47 -29.32 24.27
N VAL A 342 12.51 -29.15 22.95
CA VAL A 342 11.60 -29.82 22.00
C VAL A 342 12.32 -31.01 21.37
N TYR A 343 11.57 -32.06 21.06
CA TYR A 343 12.06 -33.22 20.33
C TYR A 343 11.26 -33.42 19.05
N ILE A 344 11.96 -33.76 17.97
CA ILE A 344 11.38 -34.05 16.66
C ILE A 344 11.78 -35.44 16.19
N SER A 345 11.01 -36.03 15.26
CA SER A 345 11.32 -37.32 14.66
C SER A 345 12.61 -37.25 13.84
N ALA A 346 13.61 -38.06 14.22
CA ALA A 346 14.88 -38.15 13.49
C ALA A 346 14.66 -38.64 12.05
N GLU A 347 13.83 -39.66 11.87
CA GLU A 347 13.52 -40.23 10.55
C GLU A 347 12.94 -39.19 9.58
N GLN A 348 11.95 -38.40 10.01
CA GLN A 348 11.33 -37.39 9.14
C GLN A 348 12.30 -36.25 8.81
N PHE A 349 13.06 -35.79 9.81
CA PHE A 349 14.08 -34.77 9.61
C PHE A 349 15.14 -35.24 8.60
N LEU A 350 15.75 -36.41 8.81
CA LEU A 350 16.80 -36.95 7.94
C LEU A 350 16.31 -37.17 6.51
N LYS A 351 15.07 -37.66 6.35
CA LYS A 351 14.43 -37.78 5.03
C LYS A 351 14.23 -36.44 4.35
N SER A 352 13.81 -35.41 5.09
CA SER A 352 13.60 -34.07 4.52
C SER A 352 14.88 -33.41 4.01
N ILE A 353 16.03 -33.72 4.60
CA ILE A 353 17.34 -33.19 4.20
C ILE A 353 18.15 -34.17 3.32
N SER A 354 17.53 -35.28 2.89
CA SER A 354 18.15 -36.31 2.04
C SER A 354 19.45 -36.90 2.61
N VAL A 355 19.50 -37.15 3.93
CA VAL A 355 20.64 -37.80 4.59
C VAL A 355 20.30 -39.25 4.91
N ASP A 356 21.22 -40.17 4.58
CA ASP A 356 21.05 -41.61 4.82
C ASP A 356 21.23 -41.96 6.31
N TYR A 357 20.47 -42.95 6.77
CA TYR A 357 20.56 -43.45 8.14
C TYR A 357 20.20 -44.93 8.23
N SER A 358 20.69 -45.58 9.29
CA SER A 358 20.32 -46.94 9.67
C SER A 358 20.15 -47.05 11.19
N TYR A 359 19.27 -47.94 11.64
CA TYR A 359 19.07 -48.23 13.06
C TYR A 359 19.12 -49.74 13.30
N ASP A 360 20.13 -50.20 14.04
CA ASP A 360 20.22 -51.59 14.49
C ASP A 360 19.39 -51.74 15.77
N LYS A 361 18.31 -52.53 15.69
CA LYS A 361 17.42 -52.77 16.84
C LYS A 361 18.06 -53.62 17.94
N ASN A 362 18.99 -54.51 17.61
CA ASN A 362 19.65 -55.40 18.56
C ASN A 362 20.72 -54.65 19.35
N GLU A 363 21.54 -53.88 18.64
CA GLU A 363 22.60 -53.06 19.25
C GLU A 363 22.08 -51.70 19.73
N ARG A 364 20.83 -51.37 19.40
CA ARG A 364 20.16 -50.08 19.62
C ARG A 364 20.99 -48.90 19.13
N ASN A 365 21.73 -49.08 18.04
CA ASN A 365 22.64 -48.08 17.51
C ASN A 365 22.00 -47.36 16.31
N LEU A 366 21.94 -46.03 16.38
CA LEU A 366 21.57 -45.16 15.26
C LEU A 366 22.87 -44.72 14.56
N HIS A 367 22.95 -44.96 13.26
CA HIS A 367 24.05 -44.55 12.39
C HIS A 367 23.51 -43.64 11.29
N ILE A 368 24.09 -42.45 11.14
CA ILE A 368 23.71 -41.44 10.15
C ILE A 368 24.95 -41.13 9.32
N PHE A 369 24.83 -41.16 7.99
CA PHE A 369 26.00 -41.03 7.14
C PHE A 369 25.69 -40.39 5.78
N ASN A 370 26.68 -39.68 5.25
CA ASN A 370 26.80 -39.30 3.84
C ASN A 370 28.30 -39.12 3.49
N ASP A 371 28.62 -38.40 2.42
CA ASP A 371 30.01 -38.09 2.03
C ASP A 371 30.72 -37.11 2.99
N LYS A 372 29.97 -36.42 3.85
CA LYS A 372 30.41 -35.33 4.74
C LYS A 372 30.25 -35.62 6.23
N ILE A 373 29.38 -36.57 6.60
CA ILE A 373 29.12 -36.97 7.98
C ILE A 373 29.17 -38.48 8.13
N ASP A 374 29.78 -38.93 9.23
CA ASP A 374 29.70 -40.28 9.78
C ASP A 374 29.40 -40.17 11.28
N PHE A 375 28.14 -40.42 11.65
CA PHE A 375 27.61 -40.22 13.00
C PHE A 375 27.09 -41.53 13.59
N SER A 376 27.39 -41.81 14.86
CA SER A 376 26.82 -42.97 15.58
C SER A 376 26.46 -42.68 17.04
N VAL A 377 25.37 -43.28 17.53
CA VAL A 377 24.90 -43.19 18.94
C VAL A 377 24.09 -44.41 19.37
N HIS A 378 24.29 -44.86 20.61
CA HIS A 378 23.40 -45.83 21.25
C HIS A 378 22.12 -45.15 21.75
N VAL A 379 20.93 -45.70 21.44
CA VAL A 379 19.63 -45.08 21.73
C VAL A 379 18.90 -45.84 22.86
N PRO A 380 18.52 -45.18 23.97
CA PRO A 380 18.78 -43.78 24.28
C PRO A 380 20.23 -43.54 24.73
N GLY A 381 20.77 -42.34 24.44
CA GLY A 381 22.14 -41.98 24.81
C GLY A 381 22.50 -40.54 24.44
N ASP A 382 23.46 -39.99 25.16
CA ASP A 382 24.02 -38.64 24.98
C ASP A 382 25.48 -38.65 24.51
N GLU A 383 26.21 -39.75 24.65
CA GLU A 383 27.55 -39.91 24.08
C GLU A 383 27.46 -40.26 22.60
N ILE A 384 27.92 -39.35 21.75
CA ILE A 384 27.88 -39.49 20.29
C ILE A 384 29.29 -39.46 19.72
N THR A 385 29.45 -40.06 18.54
CA THR A 385 30.66 -39.92 17.72
C THR A 385 30.28 -39.30 16.39
N VAL A 386 30.95 -38.22 16.00
CA VAL A 386 30.77 -37.51 14.72
C VAL A 386 32.12 -37.40 14.03
N ASN A 387 32.27 -37.98 12.85
CA ASN A 387 33.52 -37.98 12.07
C ASN A 387 34.75 -38.44 12.88
N GLY A 388 34.55 -39.39 13.79
CA GLY A 388 35.59 -39.92 14.67
C GLY A 388 35.83 -39.10 15.96
N THR A 389 35.17 -37.96 16.14
CA THR A 389 35.23 -37.14 17.35
C THR A 389 34.09 -37.50 18.30
N SER A 390 34.41 -37.85 19.54
CA SER A 390 33.40 -38.14 20.56
C SER A 390 33.02 -36.89 21.34
N VAL A 391 31.72 -36.60 21.43
CA VAL A 391 31.17 -35.48 22.22
C VAL A 391 29.96 -35.94 23.02
N LYS A 392 29.57 -35.12 24.00
CA LYS A 392 28.40 -35.39 24.84
C LYS A 392 27.31 -34.37 24.58
N LEU A 393 26.16 -34.84 24.10
CA LEU A 393 24.97 -34.04 23.89
C LEU A 393 24.40 -33.55 25.22
N LYS A 394 23.91 -32.31 25.24
CA LYS A 394 23.18 -31.77 26.40
C LYS A 394 21.84 -32.48 26.59
N TYR A 395 21.19 -32.81 25.49
CA TYR A 395 19.92 -33.54 25.48
C TYR A 395 20.07 -34.85 24.71
N PRO A 396 19.93 -36.02 25.37
CA PRO A 396 20.18 -37.32 24.74
C PRO A 396 19.20 -37.60 23.61
N VAL A 397 19.62 -38.43 22.65
CA VAL A 397 18.71 -39.07 21.70
C VAL A 397 17.79 -40.02 22.47
N ARG A 398 16.49 -39.97 22.20
CA ARG A 398 15.46 -40.73 22.95
C ARG A 398 14.66 -41.65 22.04
N MET A 399 14.07 -42.67 22.66
CA MET A 399 13.01 -43.48 22.10
C MET A 399 11.70 -43.08 22.79
N ILE A 400 10.75 -42.50 22.04
CA ILE A 400 9.44 -42.10 22.57
C ILE A 400 8.38 -42.67 21.63
N ASP A 401 7.46 -43.47 22.15
CA ASP A 401 6.41 -44.15 21.39
C ASP A 401 6.93 -44.83 20.10
N ASP A 402 8.01 -45.61 20.27
CA ASP A 402 8.73 -46.33 19.20
C ASP A 402 9.33 -45.45 18.09
N VAL A 403 9.44 -44.13 18.30
CA VAL A 403 10.07 -43.18 17.36
C VAL A 403 11.38 -42.64 17.95
N ILE A 404 12.44 -42.63 17.13
CA ILE A 404 13.73 -42.04 17.51
C ILE A 404 13.57 -40.52 17.45
N MET A 405 13.81 -39.88 18.58
CA MET A 405 13.59 -38.47 18.80
C MET A 405 14.93 -37.76 19.02
N ILE A 406 15.15 -36.67 18.29
CA ILE A 406 16.34 -35.82 18.34
C ILE A 406 15.98 -34.41 18.82
N SER A 407 16.94 -33.74 19.47
CA SER A 407 16.78 -32.40 20.01
C SER A 407 17.38 -31.33 19.08
N PRO A 408 17.02 -30.05 19.24
CA PRO A 408 17.69 -28.92 18.57
C PRO A 408 19.21 -28.91 18.77
N ASN A 409 19.69 -29.27 19.97
CA ASN A 409 21.11 -29.37 20.29
C ASN A 409 21.81 -30.43 19.42
N PHE A 410 21.18 -31.60 19.25
CA PHE A 410 21.66 -32.61 18.31
C PHE A 410 21.76 -32.06 16.88
N ILE A 411 20.75 -31.33 16.40
CA ILE A 411 20.75 -30.82 15.03
C ILE A 411 21.88 -29.81 14.81
N ASN A 412 22.08 -28.91 15.76
CA ASN A 412 23.14 -27.91 15.73
C ASN A 412 24.53 -28.58 15.64
N GLU A 413 24.80 -29.52 16.55
CA GLU A 413 26.11 -30.19 16.67
C GLU A 413 26.39 -31.15 15.51
N VAL A 414 25.39 -31.91 15.06
CA VAL A 414 25.57 -32.96 14.05
C VAL A 414 25.53 -32.40 12.63
N PHE A 415 24.75 -31.34 12.36
CA PHE A 415 24.55 -30.84 10.99
C PHE A 415 25.13 -29.45 10.72
N ASN A 416 25.89 -28.87 11.66
CA ASN A 416 26.48 -27.54 11.53
C ASN A 416 25.45 -26.46 11.10
N ALA A 417 24.27 -26.55 11.70
CA ALA A 417 23.13 -25.69 11.40
C ALA A 417 22.90 -24.69 12.54
N LYS A 418 22.48 -23.47 12.20
CA LYS A 418 21.91 -22.55 13.17
C LYS A 418 20.50 -23.04 13.50
N VAL A 419 20.19 -23.23 14.77
CA VAL A 419 18.88 -23.75 15.19
C VAL A 419 18.26 -22.78 16.18
N TRP A 420 17.04 -22.35 15.89
CA TRP A 420 16.26 -21.44 16.71
C TRP A 420 14.95 -22.08 17.16
N TRP A 421 14.65 -22.00 18.44
CA TRP A 421 13.38 -22.45 19.00
C TRP A 421 12.57 -21.24 19.51
N ASP A 422 11.55 -20.85 18.74
CA ASP A 422 10.55 -19.86 19.15
C ASP A 422 9.45 -20.58 19.93
N LYS A 423 9.48 -20.43 21.26
CA LYS A 423 8.53 -21.06 22.18
C LYS A 423 7.12 -20.50 22.03
N ASP A 424 6.97 -19.22 21.73
CA ASP A 424 5.66 -18.54 21.68
C ASP A 424 4.89 -18.96 20.45
N SER A 425 5.58 -19.03 19.30
CA SER A 425 5.00 -19.51 18.04
C SER A 425 5.08 -21.03 17.87
N GLN A 426 5.71 -21.73 18.81
CA GLN A 426 6.04 -23.16 18.72
C GLN A 426 6.75 -23.53 17.41
N MET A 427 7.68 -22.68 16.95
CA MET A 427 8.42 -22.90 15.71
C MET A 427 9.87 -23.29 15.98
N LEU A 428 10.31 -24.40 15.40
CA LEU A 428 11.72 -24.80 15.35
C LEU A 428 12.27 -24.48 13.95
N VAL A 429 13.19 -23.52 13.86
CA VAL A 429 13.80 -23.08 12.61
C VAL A 429 15.24 -23.56 12.55
N ILE A 430 15.59 -24.27 11.48
CA ILE A 430 16.91 -24.88 11.26
C ILE A 430 17.50 -24.26 10.00
N THR A 431 18.55 -23.47 10.12
CA THR A 431 19.15 -22.71 9.03
C THR A 431 20.52 -23.25 8.65
N SER A 432 20.75 -23.41 7.35
CA SER A 432 21.95 -24.01 6.76
C SER A 432 22.43 -23.19 5.56
N GLY A 433 23.66 -23.44 5.10
CA GLY A 433 24.28 -22.76 3.97
C GLY A 433 24.34 -21.26 4.11
N LYS A 434 24.25 -20.60 2.96
CA LYS A 434 24.31 -19.14 2.85
C LYS A 434 23.25 -18.43 3.69
N GLN A 435 22.12 -19.06 4.00
CA GLN A 435 21.08 -18.44 4.82
C GLN A 435 21.53 -18.17 6.25
N LYS A 436 22.66 -18.75 6.70
CA LYS A 436 23.26 -18.44 8.00
C LYS A 436 23.83 -17.01 8.07
N ASN A 437 24.15 -16.38 6.93
CA ASN A 437 24.88 -15.10 6.89
C ASN A 437 24.72 -14.27 5.59
N ASP A 438 23.71 -14.53 4.75
CA ASP A 438 23.52 -13.81 3.48
C ASP A 438 22.80 -12.46 3.60
N ASN A 439 22.44 -12.04 4.81
CA ASN A 439 21.83 -10.75 5.11
C ASN A 439 20.50 -10.47 4.40
N ILE A 440 19.80 -11.52 3.94
CA ILE A 440 18.48 -11.41 3.31
C ILE A 440 17.39 -11.68 4.35
N LEU A 441 16.45 -10.74 4.47
CA LEU A 441 15.25 -10.91 5.29
C LEU A 441 14.30 -11.90 4.62
N ARG A 442 13.83 -12.88 5.38
CA ARG A 442 12.95 -13.96 4.90
C ARG A 442 11.75 -14.13 5.80
N ILE A 443 10.72 -14.72 5.22
CA ILE A 443 9.56 -15.20 5.95
C ILE A 443 9.73 -16.68 6.23
N VAL A 444 9.64 -17.06 7.50
CA VAL A 444 9.62 -18.44 7.96
C VAL A 444 8.36 -18.62 8.80
N GLY A 445 7.39 -19.38 8.29
CA GLY A 445 6.05 -19.40 8.85
C GLY A 445 5.40 -18.02 8.72
N ASP A 446 5.03 -17.41 9.84
CA ASP A 446 4.44 -16.08 9.95
C ASP A 446 5.39 -15.08 10.65
N ARG A 447 6.70 -15.33 10.55
CA ARG A 447 7.75 -14.55 11.21
C ARG A 447 8.86 -14.13 10.25
N LEU A 448 9.51 -13.02 10.58
CA LEU A 448 10.70 -12.51 9.90
C LEU A 448 11.98 -13.13 10.47
N TYR A 449 12.86 -13.61 9.60
CA TYR A 449 14.16 -14.16 9.95
C TYR A 449 15.25 -13.59 9.05
N MET A 450 16.43 -13.37 9.59
CA MET A 450 17.64 -13.01 8.85
C MET A 450 18.82 -13.73 9.46
N ASN A 451 19.73 -14.26 8.64
CA ASN A 451 20.94 -14.94 9.11
C ASN A 451 20.68 -16.11 10.09
N GLY A 452 19.53 -16.77 9.94
CA GLY A 452 19.08 -17.89 10.78
C GLY A 452 18.55 -17.52 12.16
N GLU A 453 18.31 -16.23 12.40
CA GLU A 453 17.81 -15.68 13.67
C GLU A 453 16.55 -14.85 13.40
N PRO A 454 15.60 -14.79 14.34
CA PRO A 454 14.41 -13.97 14.15
C PRO A 454 14.82 -12.50 14.12
N TYR A 455 14.24 -11.75 13.19
CA TYR A 455 14.54 -10.34 13.02
C TYR A 455 13.56 -9.49 13.83
N TYR A 456 14.07 -8.66 14.73
CA TYR A 456 13.30 -7.72 15.56
C TYR A 456 13.95 -6.35 15.54
N GLU A 457 13.21 -5.31 15.15
CA GLU A 457 13.70 -3.93 15.19
C GLU A 457 12.57 -2.90 15.28
N ILE A 458 12.73 -1.91 16.16
CA ILE A 458 12.00 -0.64 16.13
C ILE A 458 12.99 0.43 15.68
N SER A 459 12.93 0.81 14.40
CA SER A 459 13.78 1.84 13.82
C SER A 459 12.94 3.04 13.35
N PHE A 460 13.33 3.72 12.28
CA PHE A 460 12.78 5.00 11.86
C PHE A 460 12.48 5.10 10.37
N ASN A 461 11.49 5.94 10.06
CA ASN A 461 11.40 6.56 8.74
C ASN A 461 12.47 7.64 8.64
N LYS A 462 13.28 7.57 7.58
CA LYS A 462 14.06 8.70 7.04
C LYS A 462 13.55 8.92 5.61
N TYR A 463 12.24 9.19 5.53
CA TYR A 463 11.47 9.18 4.28
C TYR A 463 12.09 10.09 3.23
N ASP A 464 12.73 11.18 3.65
CA ASP A 464 13.30 12.22 2.82
C ASP A 464 14.76 11.99 2.39
N LEU A 465 15.40 10.89 2.78
CA LEU A 465 16.82 10.64 2.47
C LEU A 465 17.12 10.76 0.97
N PHE A 466 16.27 10.19 0.13
CA PHE A 466 16.42 10.30 -1.32
C PHE A 466 16.26 11.75 -1.79
N TYR A 467 15.22 12.46 -1.33
CA TYR A 467 14.94 13.85 -1.72
C TYR A 467 16.05 14.81 -1.29
N GLN A 468 16.61 14.58 -0.11
CA GLN A 468 17.74 15.30 0.44
C GLN A 468 18.97 15.22 -0.47
N LEU A 469 19.25 14.04 -1.02
CA LEU A 469 20.35 13.84 -1.99
C LEU A 469 19.98 14.35 -3.38
N TRP A 470 18.74 14.14 -3.81
CA TRP A 470 18.19 14.58 -5.10
C TRP A 470 18.22 16.11 -5.25
N ALA A 471 18.14 16.86 -4.15
CA ALA A 471 18.17 18.32 -4.15
C ALA A 471 19.43 18.92 -4.79
N ALA A 472 20.54 18.16 -4.87
CA ALA A 472 21.72 18.56 -5.63
C ALA A 472 21.44 18.72 -7.13
N HIS A 473 20.46 17.97 -7.65
CA HIS A 473 20.04 17.99 -9.05
C HIS A 473 18.80 18.85 -9.27
N SER A 474 17.78 18.77 -8.40
CA SER A 474 16.52 19.50 -8.56
C SER A 474 16.58 20.96 -8.15
N GLY A 475 17.58 21.35 -7.36
CA GLY A 475 17.66 22.71 -6.79
C GLY A 475 16.56 23.00 -5.77
N ASN A 476 15.99 21.96 -5.13
CA ASN A 476 14.94 22.10 -4.13
C ASN A 476 15.38 23.11 -3.02
N PRO A 477 14.65 24.22 -2.83
CA PRO A 477 15.01 25.25 -1.86
C PRO A 477 14.92 24.78 -0.40
N GLU A 478 14.19 23.69 -0.11
CA GLU A 478 14.15 23.07 1.22
C GLU A 478 15.50 22.49 1.63
N TYR A 479 16.39 22.20 0.69
CA TYR A 479 17.76 21.74 0.94
C TYR A 479 18.75 22.65 0.19
N PRO A 480 19.01 23.86 0.71
CA PRO A 480 19.66 24.92 -0.06
C PRO A 480 21.16 24.72 -0.26
N SER A 481 21.83 23.87 0.54
CA SER A 481 23.28 23.66 0.50
C SER A 481 23.68 22.24 0.92
N ASP A 482 24.94 21.87 0.71
CA ASP A 482 25.47 20.55 1.05
C ASP A 482 25.36 20.20 2.55
N GLU A 483 25.36 21.21 3.43
CA GLU A 483 25.13 21.05 4.87
C GLU A 483 23.75 20.46 5.16
N TYR A 484 22.76 20.71 4.31
CA TYR A 484 21.41 20.16 4.40
C TYR A 484 21.19 18.95 3.48
N ARG A 485 22.15 18.61 2.61
CA ARG A 485 22.05 17.51 1.64
C ARG A 485 22.89 16.31 2.09
N GLU A 486 24.01 16.04 1.42
CA GLU A 486 24.82 14.85 1.62
C GLU A 486 25.48 14.80 3.01
N LEU A 487 25.95 15.93 3.55
CA LEU A 487 26.59 15.97 4.87
C LEU A 487 25.59 15.67 6.00
N ALA A 488 24.38 16.21 5.91
CA ALA A 488 23.32 15.93 6.88
C ALA A 488 22.79 14.49 6.74
N ALA A 489 22.61 14.00 5.51
CA ALA A 489 22.25 12.61 5.25
C ALA A 489 23.28 11.64 5.87
N GLU A 490 24.57 11.86 5.65
CA GLU A 490 25.65 11.06 6.24
C GLU A 490 25.64 11.14 7.79
N ALA A 491 25.47 12.34 8.36
CA ALA A 491 25.39 12.52 9.80
C ALA A 491 24.20 11.79 10.43
N ALA A 492 23.03 11.84 9.79
CA ALA A 492 21.81 11.14 10.22
C ALA A 492 22.01 9.61 10.21
N LEU A 493 22.55 9.06 9.12
CA LEU A 493 22.83 7.62 9.01
C LEU A 493 23.89 7.16 10.01
N LYS A 494 24.93 7.95 10.22
CA LYS A 494 25.95 7.68 11.25
C LYS A 494 25.31 7.65 12.64
N GLN A 495 24.45 8.60 12.96
CA GLN A 495 23.79 8.66 14.26
C GLN A 495 22.88 7.45 14.49
N LEU A 496 22.06 7.07 13.50
CA LEU A 496 21.24 5.87 13.57
C LEU A 496 22.10 4.62 13.84
N HIS A 497 23.21 4.48 13.12
CA HIS A 497 24.17 3.39 13.33
C HIS A 497 24.74 3.37 14.75
N ASP A 498 25.22 4.52 15.23
CA ASP A 498 25.80 4.70 16.56
C ASP A 498 24.78 4.40 17.68
N CYS A 499 23.49 4.68 17.44
CA CYS A 499 22.38 4.36 18.34
C CYS A 499 21.98 2.88 18.30
N GLY A 500 22.52 2.08 17.38
CA GLY A 500 22.26 0.64 17.28
C GLY A 500 21.26 0.24 16.20
N PHE A 501 20.61 1.19 15.53
CA PHE A 501 19.66 0.91 14.45
C PHE A 501 20.38 0.41 13.18
N ARG A 502 19.72 -0.46 12.44
CA ARG A 502 20.20 -1.21 11.28
C ARG A 502 19.23 -1.20 10.11
N SER A 503 18.04 -0.64 10.25
CA SER A 503 17.12 -0.42 9.13
C SER A 503 16.53 1.00 9.11
N ILE A 504 16.03 1.44 7.95
CA ILE A 504 15.20 2.63 7.77
C ILE A 504 14.15 2.38 6.68
N ARG A 505 13.09 3.19 6.66
CA ARG A 505 12.15 3.31 5.53
C ARG A 505 12.34 4.64 4.80
N VAL A 506 12.35 4.61 3.46
CA VAL A 506 12.66 5.77 2.59
C VAL A 506 11.72 5.85 1.38
N PHE A 507 11.26 7.05 1.00
CA PHE A 507 10.52 7.30 -0.23
C PHE A 507 11.48 7.47 -1.41
N CYS A 508 11.26 6.73 -2.49
CA CYS A 508 12.22 6.64 -3.59
C CYS A 508 11.63 6.94 -4.99
N GLY A 509 10.33 7.23 -5.14
CA GLY A 509 9.73 7.26 -6.49
C GLY A 509 8.71 8.35 -6.83
N SER A 510 8.12 9.07 -5.88
CA SER A 510 6.94 9.89 -6.17
C SER A 510 7.21 11.30 -6.71
N ASP A 511 8.43 11.85 -6.58
CA ASP A 511 8.67 13.28 -6.81
C ASP A 511 9.79 13.60 -7.81
N VAL A 512 9.91 12.78 -8.86
CA VAL A 512 10.87 12.99 -9.96
C VAL A 512 10.08 13.18 -11.27
N PRO A 513 9.70 14.44 -11.61
CA PRO A 513 8.61 14.74 -12.53
C PRO A 513 8.71 14.12 -13.92
N GLU A 514 9.91 14.02 -14.51
CA GLU A 514 10.09 13.43 -15.85
C GLU A 514 10.85 12.09 -15.82
N LEU A 515 10.89 11.37 -14.69
CA LEU A 515 11.62 10.09 -14.53
C LEU A 515 11.40 9.12 -15.69
N MET A 516 10.17 9.00 -16.18
CA MET A 516 9.81 8.05 -17.25
C MET A 516 10.02 8.60 -18.67
N TYR A 517 10.23 9.91 -18.81
CA TYR A 517 10.18 10.66 -20.07
C TYR A 517 11.49 11.34 -20.46
N ASP A 518 12.35 11.70 -19.50
CA ASP A 518 13.64 12.32 -19.74
C ASP A 518 14.79 11.36 -19.39
N THR A 519 15.67 11.09 -20.36
CA THR A 519 16.78 10.17 -20.18
C THR A 519 17.90 10.69 -19.28
N VAL A 520 18.09 12.02 -19.21
CA VAL A 520 19.08 12.68 -18.38
C VAL A 520 18.59 12.73 -16.94
N GLU A 521 17.34 13.12 -16.71
CA GLU A 521 16.73 13.14 -15.36
C GLU A 521 16.71 11.73 -14.76
N ARG A 522 16.32 10.72 -15.55
CA ARG A 522 16.43 9.31 -15.16
C ARG A 522 17.87 8.88 -14.84
N GLY A 523 18.86 9.46 -15.52
CA GLY A 523 20.28 9.25 -15.22
C GLY A 523 20.65 9.77 -13.83
N TYR A 524 20.27 11.01 -13.52
CA TYR A 524 20.50 11.61 -12.20
C TYR A 524 19.75 10.85 -11.10
N TYR A 525 18.55 10.35 -11.41
CA TYR A 525 17.75 9.55 -10.47
C TYR A 525 18.54 8.33 -9.99
N PHE A 526 19.02 7.51 -10.92
CA PHE A 526 19.79 6.31 -10.58
C PHE A 526 21.15 6.64 -9.97
N GLU A 527 21.79 7.75 -10.36
CA GLU A 527 23.01 8.22 -9.68
C GLU A 527 22.74 8.57 -8.21
N THR A 528 21.61 9.23 -7.93
CA THR A 528 21.19 9.59 -6.57
C THR A 528 20.84 8.35 -5.75
N MET A 529 20.11 7.39 -6.34
CA MET A 529 19.83 6.10 -5.71
C MET A 529 21.10 5.32 -5.38
N ASP A 530 22.07 5.29 -6.31
CA ASP A 530 23.37 4.64 -6.07
C ASP A 530 24.10 5.29 -4.88
N LYS A 531 24.14 6.63 -4.80
CA LYS A 531 24.72 7.38 -3.67
C LYS A 531 24.01 7.07 -2.35
N MET A 532 22.68 7.04 -2.37
CA MET A 532 21.88 6.71 -1.18
C MET A 532 22.24 5.33 -0.65
N PHE A 533 22.24 4.31 -1.51
CA PHE A 533 22.58 2.95 -1.09
C PHE A 533 24.04 2.84 -0.64
N ASP A 534 24.99 3.51 -1.31
CA ASP A 534 26.40 3.52 -0.91
C ASP A 534 26.60 4.15 0.49
N LEU A 535 25.83 5.19 0.83
CA LEU A 535 25.82 5.78 2.17
C LEU A 535 25.24 4.81 3.20
N CYS A 536 24.10 4.18 2.90
CA CYS A 536 23.51 3.17 3.78
C CYS A 536 24.45 1.99 4.01
N ASP A 537 25.12 1.49 2.97
CA ASP A 537 26.12 0.41 3.04
C ASP A 537 27.29 0.77 3.96
N ARG A 538 27.78 2.01 3.89
CA ARG A 538 28.87 2.52 4.74
C ARG A 538 28.56 2.40 6.23
N TYR A 539 27.29 2.53 6.60
CA TYR A 539 26.80 2.47 7.99
C TYR A 539 26.06 1.18 8.31
N GLY A 540 26.05 0.19 7.42
CA GLY A 540 25.33 -1.07 7.61
C GLY A 540 23.84 -0.87 7.88
N ILE A 541 23.24 0.15 7.26
CA ILE A 541 21.81 0.44 7.33
C ILE A 541 21.11 -0.22 6.14
N LYS A 542 20.06 -0.99 6.41
CA LYS A 542 19.18 -1.58 5.40
C LYS A 542 17.98 -0.67 5.14
N VAL A 543 17.36 -0.80 3.97
CA VAL A 543 16.31 0.10 3.51
C VAL A 543 15.07 -0.66 3.10
N VAL A 544 13.92 -0.30 3.68
CA VAL A 544 12.61 -0.52 3.07
C VAL A 544 12.41 0.55 2.02
N VAL A 545 12.40 0.13 0.76
CA VAL A 545 12.34 1.02 -0.40
C VAL A 545 10.88 1.24 -0.78
N CYS A 546 10.30 2.39 -0.43
CA CYS A 546 8.96 2.77 -0.88
C CYS A 546 9.04 3.32 -2.31
N LEU A 547 8.47 2.58 -3.26
CA LEU A 547 8.59 2.85 -4.69
C LEU A 547 7.62 3.91 -5.20
N GLY A 548 6.57 4.27 -4.45
CA GLY A 548 5.62 5.32 -4.81
C GLY A 548 4.85 5.04 -6.11
N LEU A 549 4.46 3.79 -6.37
CA LEU A 549 3.98 3.35 -7.69
C LEU A 549 2.55 3.80 -8.05
N ILE A 550 1.80 4.39 -7.12
CA ILE A 550 0.55 5.10 -7.39
C ILE A 550 0.91 6.59 -7.40
N SER A 551 1.35 7.08 -8.56
CA SER A 551 1.83 8.46 -8.74
C SER A 551 1.64 8.91 -10.19
N ASP A 552 1.47 10.22 -10.36
CA ASP A 552 1.38 10.90 -11.65
C ASP A 552 2.61 10.69 -12.56
N ASN A 553 3.78 10.39 -11.98
CA ASN A 553 5.00 10.08 -12.74
C ASN A 553 4.85 8.83 -13.62
N PHE A 554 3.92 7.94 -13.27
CA PHE A 554 3.67 6.70 -13.99
C PHE A 554 2.43 6.75 -14.88
N VAL A 555 1.79 7.91 -15.01
CA VAL A 555 0.68 8.13 -15.94
C VAL A 555 1.25 8.45 -17.33
N VAL A 556 0.60 7.96 -18.40
CA VAL A 556 1.00 8.26 -19.78
C VAL A 556 0.82 9.76 -20.11
N LYS A 557 1.92 10.41 -20.54
CA LYS A 557 1.98 11.86 -20.79
C LYS A 557 2.28 12.20 -22.24
N GLN A 558 1.90 13.41 -22.63
CA GLN A 558 2.25 14.04 -23.90
C GLN A 558 2.86 15.42 -23.65
N ARG A 559 3.80 15.85 -24.51
CA ARG A 559 4.42 17.18 -24.41
C ARG A 559 3.58 18.21 -25.16
N VAL A 560 3.17 19.26 -24.45
CA VAL A 560 2.40 20.39 -24.98
C VAL A 560 3.26 21.66 -24.97
N PRO A 561 3.32 22.43 -26.08
CA PRO A 561 4.01 23.71 -26.10
C PRO A 561 3.47 24.68 -25.03
N GLY A 562 4.35 25.24 -24.20
CA GLY A 562 3.97 26.18 -23.13
C GLY A 562 3.54 25.53 -21.82
N SER A 563 2.99 24.31 -21.84
CA SER A 563 2.50 23.61 -20.63
C SER A 563 3.37 22.44 -20.17
N GLY A 564 4.39 22.03 -20.94
CA GLY A 564 5.27 20.94 -20.55
C GLY A 564 4.65 19.55 -20.76
N LEU A 565 4.93 18.60 -19.87
CA LEU A 565 4.30 17.27 -19.89
C LEU A 565 2.96 17.29 -19.17
N VAL A 566 1.91 16.87 -19.87
CA VAL A 566 0.55 16.75 -19.33
C VAL A 566 0.03 15.34 -19.53
N ASN A 567 -0.89 14.90 -18.69
CA ASN A 567 -1.54 13.60 -18.83
C ASN A 567 -2.31 13.51 -20.14
N LYS A 568 -2.15 12.39 -20.84
CA LYS A 568 -2.75 12.17 -22.17
C LYS A 568 -4.24 11.89 -22.07
N ASP A 569 -4.64 10.64 -21.88
CA ASP A 569 -6.02 10.16 -21.75
C ASP A 569 -6.25 9.30 -20.50
N GLU A 570 -5.21 9.04 -19.70
CA GLU A 570 -5.26 8.26 -18.47
C GLU A 570 -4.98 9.13 -17.23
N THR A 571 -5.36 8.65 -16.04
CA THR A 571 -5.11 9.22 -14.72
C THR A 571 -4.44 8.20 -13.80
N VAL A 572 -4.08 8.64 -12.59
CA VAL A 572 -3.71 7.74 -11.50
C VAL A 572 -4.82 6.73 -11.17
N LEU A 573 -6.11 7.09 -11.31
CA LEU A 573 -7.21 6.14 -11.13
C LEU A 573 -7.17 5.05 -12.20
N ASP A 574 -6.97 5.41 -13.47
CA ASP A 574 -6.85 4.44 -14.57
C ASP A 574 -5.63 3.52 -14.38
N LEU A 575 -4.52 4.06 -13.85
CA LEU A 575 -3.33 3.28 -13.48
C LEU A 575 -3.65 2.18 -12.48
N VAL A 576 -4.44 2.47 -11.44
CA VAL A 576 -4.84 1.49 -10.42
C VAL A 576 -5.91 0.54 -10.95
N ALA A 577 -6.98 1.08 -11.52
CA ALA A 577 -8.22 0.37 -11.79
C ALA A 577 -8.28 -0.38 -13.14
N ASP A 578 -7.55 0.06 -14.16
CA ASP A 578 -7.52 -0.62 -15.46
C ASP A 578 -6.20 -1.39 -15.65
N PRO A 579 -6.22 -2.74 -15.59
CA PRO A 579 -5.02 -3.54 -15.82
C PRO A 579 -4.49 -3.45 -17.25
N ASN A 580 -5.26 -2.90 -18.20
CA ASN A 580 -4.88 -2.77 -19.61
C ASN A 580 -4.42 -1.36 -20.02
N CYS A 581 -4.38 -0.40 -19.09
CA CYS A 581 -3.98 0.97 -19.41
C CYS A 581 -2.50 1.05 -19.85
N GLU A 582 -2.18 2.04 -20.68
CA GLU A 582 -0.83 2.31 -21.18
C GLU A 582 0.13 2.65 -20.00
N SER A 583 -0.39 3.30 -18.95
CA SER A 583 0.33 3.68 -17.73
C SER A 583 0.93 2.48 -16.98
N ARG A 584 0.29 1.30 -17.00
CA ARG A 584 0.87 0.05 -16.43
C ARG A 584 2.17 -0.36 -17.11
N ALA A 585 2.40 0.03 -18.36
CA ALA A 585 3.67 -0.23 -19.04
C ALA A 585 4.81 0.61 -18.47
N LEU A 586 4.54 1.81 -17.97
CA LEU A 586 5.53 2.67 -17.31
C LEU A 586 5.93 2.12 -15.95
N VAL A 587 4.95 1.69 -15.13
CA VAL A 587 5.24 0.98 -13.87
C VAL A 587 6.09 -0.27 -14.13
N ARG A 588 5.71 -1.09 -15.12
CA ARG A 588 6.50 -2.29 -15.48
C ARG A 588 7.93 -1.94 -15.87
N ARG A 589 8.11 -0.89 -16.69
CA ARG A 589 9.43 -0.43 -17.10
C ARG A 589 10.24 0.02 -15.90
N TYR A 590 9.68 0.86 -15.03
CA TYR A 590 10.37 1.32 -13.82
C TYR A 590 10.77 0.16 -12.91
N ILE A 591 9.84 -0.75 -12.58
CA ILE A 591 10.13 -1.95 -11.78
C ILE A 591 11.26 -2.75 -12.44
N SER A 592 11.20 -2.97 -13.76
CA SER A 592 12.24 -3.72 -14.46
C SER A 592 13.61 -3.06 -14.40
N GLU A 593 13.69 -1.74 -14.54
CA GLU A 593 14.96 -1.00 -14.51
C GLU A 593 15.50 -0.92 -13.07
N PHE A 594 14.64 -0.63 -12.10
CA PHE A 594 15.00 -0.47 -10.69
C PHE A 594 15.39 -1.80 -10.03
N VAL A 595 14.49 -2.78 -10.07
CA VAL A 595 14.69 -4.05 -9.36
C VAL A 595 15.83 -4.84 -10.00
N GLU A 596 15.93 -4.89 -11.33
CA GLU A 596 17.05 -5.58 -11.99
C GLU A 596 18.41 -4.98 -11.62
N ARG A 597 18.48 -3.65 -11.46
CA ARG A 597 19.70 -2.94 -11.06
C ARG A 597 20.10 -3.26 -9.62
N TYR A 598 19.14 -3.32 -8.69
CA TYR A 598 19.42 -3.39 -7.26
C TYR A 598 19.17 -4.74 -6.58
N LYS A 599 18.63 -5.75 -7.26
CA LYS A 599 18.34 -7.09 -6.70
C LYS A 599 19.51 -7.82 -6.04
N ASN A 600 20.75 -7.37 -6.23
CA ASN A 600 21.93 -7.97 -5.60
C ASN A 600 22.50 -7.13 -4.46
N ARG A 601 21.87 -5.99 -4.12
CA ARG A 601 22.29 -5.17 -2.98
C ARG A 601 21.75 -5.77 -1.69
N ASP A 602 22.63 -5.91 -0.71
CA ASP A 602 22.29 -6.35 0.64
C ASP A 602 21.64 -5.22 1.46
N THR A 603 21.78 -3.98 1.00
CA THR A 603 21.14 -2.78 1.56
C THR A 603 19.62 -2.88 1.50
N ILE A 604 19.05 -3.53 0.48
CA ILE A 604 17.59 -3.58 0.32
C ILE A 604 17.03 -4.65 1.26
N LEU A 605 16.22 -4.20 2.23
CA LEU A 605 15.50 -5.06 3.17
C LEU A 605 14.23 -5.63 2.53
N MET A 606 13.47 -4.76 1.86
CA MET A 606 12.13 -5.02 1.33
C MET A 606 11.78 -3.96 0.28
N TYR A 607 10.96 -4.34 -0.69
CA TYR A 607 10.28 -3.39 -1.57
C TYR A 607 8.88 -3.09 -1.04
N GLU A 608 8.51 -1.83 -1.02
CA GLU A 608 7.16 -1.39 -0.69
C GLU A 608 6.56 -0.67 -1.91
N ILE A 609 5.33 -1.04 -2.28
CA ILE A 609 4.71 -0.60 -3.53
C ILE A 609 4.40 0.89 -3.49
N VAL A 610 3.76 1.36 -2.43
CA VAL A 610 3.30 2.74 -2.30
C VAL A 610 3.13 3.12 -0.83
N ASN A 611 3.07 4.41 -0.51
CA ASN A 611 2.67 4.90 0.80
C ASN A 611 1.12 5.00 0.87
N GLU A 612 0.50 4.30 1.82
CA GLU A 612 -0.91 4.43 2.21
C GLU A 612 -1.95 4.32 1.08
N GLY A 613 -1.71 3.43 0.10
CA GLY A 613 -2.60 3.26 -1.05
C GLY A 613 -4.05 2.90 -0.69
N ASN A 614 -4.30 2.32 0.48
CA ASN A 614 -5.65 1.99 0.94
C ASN A 614 -6.50 3.21 1.37
N LEU A 615 -5.91 4.39 1.56
CA LEU A 615 -6.66 5.58 1.98
C LEU A 615 -7.65 6.06 0.91
N ASP A 616 -7.40 5.83 -0.38
CA ASP A 616 -8.37 6.22 -1.41
C ASP A 616 -9.39 5.13 -1.74
N ALA A 617 -9.31 3.95 -1.10
CA ALA A 617 -10.18 2.82 -1.41
C ALA A 617 -11.59 2.95 -0.80
N ASP A 618 -12.62 2.84 -1.63
CA ASP A 618 -14.06 2.72 -1.26
C ASP A 618 -14.66 3.92 -0.49
N VAL A 619 -14.05 5.12 -0.58
CA VAL A 619 -14.49 6.32 0.18
C VAL A 619 -15.07 7.42 -0.70
N GLY A 620 -15.36 7.12 -1.97
CA GLY A 620 -15.67 8.15 -2.95
C GLY A 620 -16.90 8.99 -2.61
N TYR A 621 -17.91 8.42 -1.94
CA TYR A 621 -19.08 9.20 -1.52
C TYR A 621 -18.72 10.18 -0.39
N THR A 622 -17.92 9.75 0.59
CA THR A 622 -17.45 10.60 1.70
C THR A 622 -16.54 11.72 1.22
N THR A 623 -15.61 11.43 0.30
CA THR A 623 -14.70 12.43 -0.28
C THR A 623 -15.34 13.23 -1.41
N LYS A 624 -16.58 12.86 -1.79
CA LYS A 624 -17.32 13.41 -2.93
C LYS A 624 -16.47 13.42 -4.20
N SER A 625 -15.69 12.36 -4.40
CA SER A 625 -14.70 12.24 -5.47
C SER A 625 -14.70 10.81 -6.02
N VAL A 626 -14.32 10.63 -7.29
CA VAL A 626 -14.21 9.29 -7.88
C VAL A 626 -12.98 8.57 -7.30
N CYS A 627 -13.19 7.41 -6.71
CA CYS A 627 -12.16 6.59 -6.07
C CYS A 627 -12.08 5.17 -6.68
N TYR A 628 -10.97 4.47 -6.44
CA TYR A 628 -10.87 3.02 -6.70
C TYR A 628 -11.39 2.20 -5.51
N SER A 629 -11.65 0.91 -5.75
CA SER A 629 -12.07 -0.02 -4.70
C SER A 629 -10.90 -0.78 -4.07
N LEU A 630 -11.12 -1.38 -2.89
CA LEU A 630 -10.13 -2.28 -2.27
C LEU A 630 -9.77 -3.47 -3.17
N ILE A 631 -10.70 -3.95 -4.00
CA ILE A 631 -10.46 -5.03 -4.97
C ILE A 631 -9.45 -4.58 -6.03
N GLN A 632 -9.67 -3.39 -6.61
CA GLN A 632 -8.78 -2.83 -7.63
C GLN A 632 -7.39 -2.55 -7.08
N LEU A 633 -7.29 -2.08 -5.83
CA LEU A 633 -6.01 -1.91 -5.15
C LEU A 633 -5.30 -3.26 -4.94
N ALA A 634 -6.01 -4.30 -4.48
CA ALA A 634 -5.46 -5.64 -4.32
C ALA A 634 -4.95 -6.24 -5.66
N GLU A 635 -5.67 -6.00 -6.76
CA GLU A 635 -5.24 -6.37 -8.11
C GLU A 635 -4.00 -5.57 -8.54
N PHE A 636 -3.93 -4.27 -8.25
CA PHE A 636 -2.75 -3.45 -8.50
C PHE A 636 -1.53 -3.97 -7.74
N TYR A 637 -1.69 -4.30 -6.46
CA TYR A 637 -0.66 -4.91 -5.63
C TYR A 637 -0.19 -6.25 -6.18
N SER A 638 -1.11 -7.10 -6.62
CA SER A 638 -0.77 -8.40 -7.22
C SER A 638 0.07 -8.24 -8.47
N PHE A 639 -0.28 -7.30 -9.35
CA PHE A 639 0.53 -6.97 -10.51
C PHE A 639 1.94 -6.51 -10.11
N CYS A 640 2.07 -5.53 -9.20
CA CYS A 640 3.36 -4.99 -8.80
C CYS A 640 4.25 -6.04 -8.13
N ALA A 641 3.69 -6.82 -7.21
CA ALA A 641 4.39 -7.93 -6.56
C ALA A 641 4.87 -8.97 -7.57
N GLN A 642 4.03 -9.36 -8.53
CA GLN A 642 4.43 -10.28 -9.59
C GLN A 642 5.54 -9.72 -10.47
N GLU A 643 5.47 -8.44 -10.87
CA GLU A 643 6.52 -7.80 -11.66
C GLU A 643 7.84 -7.72 -10.88
N ILE A 644 7.83 -7.34 -9.60
CA ILE A 644 9.03 -7.33 -8.75
C ILE A 644 9.64 -8.72 -8.66
N LYS A 645 8.83 -9.75 -8.38
CA LYS A 645 9.28 -11.15 -8.20
C LYS A 645 9.84 -11.78 -9.48
N LYS A 646 9.58 -11.22 -10.67
CA LYS A 646 10.26 -11.65 -11.91
C LYS A 646 11.76 -11.36 -11.87
N TYR A 647 12.15 -10.23 -11.28
CA TYR A 647 13.53 -9.76 -11.24
C TYR A 647 14.23 -10.12 -9.92
N ASP A 648 13.51 -10.05 -8.80
CA ASP A 648 14.02 -10.39 -7.47
C ASP A 648 13.06 -11.30 -6.71
N LYS A 649 13.36 -12.61 -6.71
CA LYS A 649 12.54 -13.62 -6.03
C LYS A 649 12.74 -13.64 -4.51
N ASN A 650 13.83 -13.03 -4.02
CA ASN A 650 14.27 -13.20 -2.64
C ASN A 650 13.75 -12.10 -1.72
N ARG A 651 13.48 -10.90 -2.25
CA ARG A 651 13.06 -9.74 -1.44
C ARG A 651 11.57 -9.80 -1.14
N ILE A 652 11.22 -9.41 0.08
CA ILE A 652 9.84 -9.25 0.54
C ILE A 652 9.21 -8.05 -0.19
N VAL A 653 7.92 -8.16 -0.49
CA VAL A 653 7.07 -7.09 -1.06
C VAL A 653 5.94 -6.74 -0.10
N SER A 654 5.86 -5.45 0.25
CA SER A 654 4.82 -4.83 1.07
C SER A 654 3.94 -3.90 0.26
N GLY A 655 2.68 -3.72 0.69
CA GLY A 655 1.76 -2.72 0.15
C GLY A 655 2.11 -1.30 0.61
N GLY A 656 2.50 -1.14 1.88
CA GLY A 656 2.77 0.15 2.55
C GLY A 656 1.51 0.84 3.08
N ASP A 657 0.49 0.06 3.40
CA ASP A 657 -0.85 0.54 3.75
C ASP A 657 -0.94 1.16 5.16
N SER A 658 -1.91 2.05 5.34
CA SER A 658 -2.38 2.49 6.65
C SER A 658 -3.22 1.40 7.32
N VAL A 659 -3.46 1.50 8.63
CA VAL A 659 -4.44 0.63 9.28
C VAL A 659 -5.80 0.76 8.58
N LEU A 660 -6.49 -0.36 8.34
CA LEU A 660 -7.81 -0.33 7.71
C LEU A 660 -8.80 0.51 8.52
N ARG A 661 -9.76 1.13 7.82
CA ARG A 661 -10.87 1.84 8.47
C ARG A 661 -11.72 0.88 9.28
N SER A 662 -12.39 1.42 10.30
CA SER A 662 -13.35 0.67 11.11
C SER A 662 -14.51 0.05 10.32
N ALA A 663 -14.79 0.54 9.10
CA ALA A 663 -15.91 0.13 8.25
C ALA A 663 -15.46 -0.31 6.84
N GLN A 664 -14.19 -0.72 6.68
CA GLN A 664 -13.62 -0.95 5.34
C GLN A 664 -14.41 -2.01 4.54
N TRP A 665 -14.90 -3.06 5.19
CA TRP A 665 -15.68 -4.10 4.50
C TRP A 665 -17.06 -3.60 4.09
N HIS A 666 -17.76 -2.87 4.96
CA HIS A 666 -19.05 -2.26 4.63
C HIS A 666 -18.94 -1.18 3.53
N LEU A 667 -17.85 -0.40 3.52
CA LEU A 667 -17.53 0.54 2.45
C LEU A 667 -17.38 -0.20 1.10
N LEU A 668 -16.64 -1.31 1.08
CA LEU A 668 -16.52 -2.15 -0.11
C LEU A 668 -17.87 -2.73 -0.53
N GLU A 669 -18.70 -3.23 0.41
CA GLU A 669 -20.03 -3.75 0.11
C GLU A 669 -20.94 -2.68 -0.52
N SER A 670 -20.94 -1.46 0.02
CA SER A 670 -21.68 -0.33 -0.56
C SER A 670 -21.18 0.03 -1.96
N THR A 671 -19.85 0.08 -2.15
CA THR A 671 -19.23 0.31 -3.46
C THR A 671 -19.66 -0.76 -4.47
N MET A 672 -19.61 -2.03 -4.09
CA MET A 672 -20.04 -3.15 -4.94
C MET A 672 -21.56 -3.17 -5.20
N ALA A 673 -22.36 -2.59 -4.31
CA ALA A 673 -23.80 -2.45 -4.49
C ALA A 673 -24.22 -1.18 -5.25
N GLY A 674 -23.31 -0.27 -5.56
CA GLY A 674 -23.63 1.03 -6.14
C GLY A 674 -24.40 1.95 -5.20
N ARG A 675 -24.10 1.90 -3.89
CA ARG A 675 -24.79 2.64 -2.83
C ARG A 675 -23.84 3.67 -2.18
N PRO A 676 -24.38 4.68 -1.47
CA PRO A 676 -23.58 5.56 -0.62
C PRO A 676 -22.74 4.80 0.41
N ASP A 677 -21.65 5.41 0.86
CA ASP A 677 -20.74 4.86 1.87
C ASP A 677 -21.51 4.37 3.11
N ASP A 678 -21.25 3.12 3.51
CA ASP A 678 -21.77 2.54 4.75
C ASP A 678 -20.66 2.54 5.80
N LEU A 679 -20.76 3.48 6.75
CA LEU A 679 -19.80 3.65 7.84
C LEU A 679 -20.11 2.75 9.05
N THR A 680 -20.97 1.75 8.88
CA THR A 680 -21.20 0.72 9.90
C THR A 680 -19.88 0.03 10.23
N ALA A 681 -19.53 0.00 11.52
CA ALA A 681 -18.30 -0.62 11.96
C ALA A 681 -18.32 -2.12 11.64
N ASP A 682 -17.27 -2.59 10.98
CA ASP A 682 -17.02 -3.98 10.65
C ASP A 682 -17.03 -4.83 11.92
N THR A 683 -17.57 -6.04 11.83
CA THR A 683 -17.28 -7.10 12.79
C THR A 683 -15.82 -7.51 12.70
N LYS A 684 -15.34 -8.20 13.73
CA LYS A 684 -13.99 -8.79 13.75
C LYS A 684 -13.69 -9.67 12.54
N GLU A 685 -14.65 -10.49 12.09
CA GLU A 685 -14.50 -11.30 10.89
C GLU A 685 -14.46 -10.46 9.61
N GLU A 686 -15.31 -9.45 9.48
CA GLU A 686 -15.37 -8.57 8.30
C GLU A 686 -14.09 -7.75 8.14
N HIS A 687 -13.55 -7.19 9.23
CA HIS A 687 -12.26 -6.53 9.21
C HIS A 687 -11.14 -7.49 8.75
N LEU A 688 -11.23 -8.78 9.11
CA LEU A 688 -10.28 -9.78 8.63
C LEU A 688 -10.50 -10.14 7.16
N TYR A 689 -11.74 -10.12 6.64
CA TYR A 689 -12.01 -10.31 5.22
C TYR A 689 -11.35 -9.21 4.38
N ALA A 690 -11.49 -7.95 4.79
CA ALA A 690 -10.85 -6.82 4.13
C ALA A 690 -9.32 -6.94 4.15
N LEU A 691 -8.72 -7.29 5.30
CA LEU A 691 -7.28 -7.54 5.40
C LEU A 691 -6.82 -8.68 4.47
N THR A 692 -7.58 -9.78 4.42
CA THR A 692 -7.25 -10.95 3.59
C THR A 692 -7.27 -10.60 2.11
N LEU A 693 -8.30 -9.87 1.67
CA LEU A 693 -8.44 -9.42 0.29
C LEU A 693 -7.28 -8.53 -0.13
N LEU A 694 -6.99 -7.48 0.65
CA LEU A 694 -5.94 -6.51 0.32
C LEU A 694 -4.55 -7.17 0.24
N ASN A 695 -4.28 -8.11 1.16
CA ASN A 695 -2.94 -8.64 1.35
C ASN A 695 -2.69 -9.95 0.60
N GLU A 696 -3.63 -10.52 -0.15
CA GLU A 696 -3.51 -11.88 -0.74
C GLU A 696 -2.16 -12.10 -1.45
N SER A 697 -1.76 -11.16 -2.29
CA SER A 697 -0.56 -11.22 -3.15
C SER A 697 0.73 -10.68 -2.51
N LEU A 698 0.64 -10.07 -1.34
CA LEU A 698 1.77 -9.45 -0.64
C LEU A 698 2.48 -10.45 0.28
N ASP A 699 3.74 -10.20 0.63
CA ASP A 699 4.50 -11.10 1.51
C ASP A 699 4.20 -10.84 3.00
N VAL A 700 3.88 -9.58 3.36
CA VAL A 700 3.60 -9.14 4.74
C VAL A 700 2.27 -8.41 4.82
N VAL A 701 1.68 -8.37 6.01
CA VAL A 701 0.62 -7.39 6.32
C VAL A 701 1.30 -6.11 6.77
N SER A 702 1.09 -5.03 6.04
CA SER A 702 1.63 -3.70 6.36
C SER A 702 0.56 -2.82 6.99
N ILE A 703 0.94 -2.05 8.02
CA ILE A 703 0.09 -1.02 8.62
C ILE A 703 0.89 0.24 8.95
N HIS A 704 0.25 1.40 8.86
CA HIS A 704 0.68 2.64 9.50
C HIS A 704 -0.21 2.93 10.70
N ALA A 705 0.40 3.03 11.87
CA ALA A 705 -0.29 2.97 13.15
C ALA A 705 -0.05 4.25 13.96
N TYR A 706 -1.05 5.14 13.96
CA TYR A 706 -1.06 6.36 14.75
C TYR A 706 -1.99 6.21 15.96
N SER A 707 -1.44 6.24 17.18
CA SER A 707 -2.17 6.05 18.44
C SER A 707 -2.94 4.71 18.56
N LEU A 708 -2.57 3.68 17.81
CA LEU A 708 -3.26 2.39 17.73
C LEU A 708 -3.47 1.70 19.10
N GLY A 709 -4.64 1.09 19.30
CA GLY A 709 -5.00 0.44 20.56
C GLY A 709 -5.11 1.41 21.74
N SER A 710 -5.32 2.70 21.49
CA SER A 710 -5.69 3.70 22.50
C SER A 710 -7.09 4.27 22.19
N ALA A 711 -7.70 4.95 23.16
CA ALA A 711 -8.98 5.64 22.93
C ALA A 711 -8.88 6.82 21.94
N GLN A 712 -7.67 7.20 21.53
CA GLN A 712 -7.39 8.22 20.51
C GLN A 712 -7.26 7.61 19.10
N SER A 713 -7.31 6.28 18.97
CA SER A 713 -7.36 5.60 17.68
C SER A 713 -8.78 5.60 17.13
N ASP A 714 -8.93 6.03 15.88
CA ASP A 714 -10.20 5.98 15.16
C ASP A 714 -10.51 4.57 14.58
N THR A 715 -9.59 3.62 14.75
CA THR A 715 -9.77 2.23 14.31
C THR A 715 -10.34 1.34 15.41
N SER A 716 -11.45 0.68 15.09
CA SER A 716 -12.18 -0.27 15.93
C SER A 716 -12.96 -1.27 15.08
N TYR A 717 -13.37 -2.37 15.68
CA TYR A 717 -14.32 -3.33 15.12
C TYR A 717 -15.38 -3.68 16.18
N THR A 718 -16.44 -4.38 15.77
CA THR A 718 -17.42 -4.95 16.70
C THR A 718 -17.11 -6.42 17.01
N ASP A 719 -17.15 -6.79 18.28
CA ASP A 719 -17.01 -8.17 18.77
C ASP A 719 -18.18 -8.46 19.71
N ASP A 720 -19.03 -9.43 19.36
CA ASP A 720 -20.30 -9.69 20.05
C ASP A 720 -21.21 -8.45 20.24
N GLY A 721 -21.16 -7.51 19.29
CA GLY A 721 -21.92 -6.26 19.29
C GLY A 721 -21.31 -5.11 20.11
N GLU A 722 -20.17 -5.34 20.76
CA GLU A 722 -19.45 -4.33 21.53
C GLU A 722 -18.30 -3.72 20.72
N LYS A 723 -18.04 -2.41 20.90
CA LYS A 723 -16.92 -1.73 20.23
C LYS A 723 -15.59 -2.13 20.88
N VAL A 724 -14.67 -2.66 20.07
CA VAL A 724 -13.31 -3.01 20.48
C VAL A 724 -12.30 -2.18 19.69
N TYR A 725 -11.39 -1.50 20.39
CA TYR A 725 -10.31 -0.75 19.75
C TYR A 725 -9.28 -1.71 19.16
N TYR A 726 -8.98 -1.53 17.88
CA TYR A 726 -7.99 -2.35 17.19
C TYR A 726 -6.58 -2.03 17.72
N GLY A 727 -5.86 -3.03 18.22
CA GLY A 727 -4.52 -2.88 18.78
C GLY A 727 -3.45 -3.71 18.06
N PHE A 728 -2.18 -3.51 18.41
CA PHE A 728 -1.07 -4.29 17.83
C PHE A 728 -1.18 -5.79 18.06
N LYS A 729 -1.81 -6.24 19.16
CA LYS A 729 -2.08 -7.67 19.40
C LYS A 729 -3.10 -8.23 18.41
N ASP A 730 -4.14 -7.47 18.08
CA ASP A 730 -5.11 -7.85 17.06
C ASP A 730 -4.45 -7.87 15.68
N ALA A 731 -3.65 -6.85 15.35
CA ALA A 731 -2.89 -6.80 14.11
C ALA A 731 -1.95 -7.99 13.94
N ARG A 732 -1.17 -8.32 14.99
CA ARG A 732 -0.26 -9.47 14.96
C ARG A 732 -1.03 -10.78 14.79
N THR A 733 -2.15 -10.93 15.50
CA THR A 733 -3.01 -12.12 15.44
C THR A 733 -3.63 -12.28 14.06
N ASN A 734 -4.16 -11.20 13.47
CA ASN A 734 -4.73 -11.22 12.14
C ASN A 734 -3.67 -11.55 11.07
N ALA A 735 -2.49 -10.95 11.14
CA ALA A 735 -1.38 -11.29 10.26
C ALA A 735 -1.00 -12.79 10.36
N SER A 736 -0.92 -13.35 11.58
CA SER A 736 -0.71 -14.80 11.79
C SER A 736 -1.78 -15.67 11.13
N ARG A 737 -3.06 -15.25 11.18
CA ARG A 737 -4.17 -15.99 10.54
C ARG A 737 -4.05 -16.00 9.02
N LEU A 738 -3.42 -14.98 8.44
CA LEU A 738 -3.08 -14.93 7.01
C LEU A 738 -1.79 -15.72 6.70
N GLY A 739 -1.10 -16.25 7.71
CA GLY A 739 0.21 -16.89 7.57
C GLY A 739 1.33 -15.90 7.25
N LYS A 740 1.15 -14.62 7.60
CA LYS A 740 2.08 -13.53 7.24
C LYS A 740 2.64 -12.82 8.48
N PRO A 741 3.87 -12.31 8.43
CA PRO A 741 4.38 -11.39 9.44
C PRO A 741 3.60 -10.06 9.41
N LEU A 742 3.55 -9.39 10.56
CA LEU A 742 3.11 -8.00 10.66
C LEU A 742 4.32 -7.07 10.50
N TYR A 743 4.20 -6.09 9.61
CA TYR A 743 5.13 -5.00 9.42
C TYR A 743 4.43 -3.67 9.71
N THR A 744 5.04 -2.81 10.53
CA THR A 744 4.53 -1.46 10.80
C THR A 744 5.41 -0.44 10.09
N GLY A 745 4.96 0.05 8.94
CA GLY A 745 5.71 1.00 8.09
C GLY A 745 5.84 2.39 8.72
N GLU A 746 4.85 2.79 9.51
CA GLU A 746 4.86 4.02 10.29
C GLU A 746 4.22 3.79 11.65
N ALA A 747 4.84 4.30 12.70
CA ALA A 747 4.26 4.34 14.04
C ALA A 747 4.53 5.69 14.69
N ASN A 748 3.49 6.31 15.26
CA ASN A 748 3.61 7.44 16.16
C ASN A 748 2.34 7.58 17.03
N ILE A 749 2.29 8.57 17.91
CA ILE A 749 1.10 8.99 18.66
C ILE A 749 0.56 10.30 18.08
N THR A 750 -0.75 10.42 18.02
CA THR A 750 -1.46 11.65 17.62
C THR A 750 -1.61 12.58 18.82
N LEU A 751 -0.49 12.98 19.42
CA LEU A 751 -0.43 13.91 20.56
C LEU A 751 0.50 15.09 20.26
N SER A 752 0.19 16.26 20.82
CA SER A 752 1.08 17.42 20.75
C SER A 752 2.36 17.16 21.55
N PRO A 753 3.55 17.43 20.97
CA PRO A 753 4.84 17.35 21.65
C PRO A 753 4.97 18.23 22.89
N ASP A 754 4.25 19.36 22.92
CA ASP A 754 4.29 20.34 24.02
C ASP A 754 3.64 19.81 25.30
N ARG A 755 3.00 18.65 25.25
CA ARG A 755 2.43 18.01 26.43
C ARG A 755 3.53 17.55 27.38
N VAL A 756 3.35 17.89 28.66
CA VAL A 756 4.24 17.47 29.76
C VAL A 756 4.39 15.95 29.84
N ASP A 757 3.38 15.19 29.43
CA ASP A 757 3.36 13.72 29.44
C ASP A 757 3.61 13.08 28.06
N TYR A 758 4.11 13.84 27.08
CA TYR A 758 4.35 13.35 25.71
C TYR A 758 5.32 12.16 25.69
N ALA A 759 6.52 12.31 26.27
CA ALA A 759 7.53 11.26 26.29
C ALA A 759 7.05 9.99 27.03
N ASP A 760 6.28 10.14 28.10
CA ASP A 760 5.70 9.00 28.82
C ASP A 760 4.58 8.32 28.04
N SER A 761 3.80 9.09 27.27
CA SER A 761 2.80 8.54 26.33
C SER A 761 3.47 7.77 25.19
N VAL A 762 4.60 8.27 24.66
CA VAL A 762 5.41 7.55 23.67
C VAL A 762 5.92 6.23 24.26
N LYS A 763 6.50 6.24 25.47
CA LYS A 763 6.95 5.02 26.15
C LYS A 763 5.80 4.01 26.31
N ALA A 764 4.63 4.47 26.75
CA ALA A 764 3.46 3.61 26.90
C ALA A 764 2.98 3.02 25.58
N TYR A 765 3.06 3.77 24.48
CA TYR A 765 2.71 3.30 23.14
C TYR A 765 3.74 2.30 22.60
N LEU A 766 5.03 2.57 22.74
CA LEU A 766 6.12 1.65 22.40
C LEU A 766 6.00 0.32 23.16
N ASN A 767 5.64 0.36 24.44
CA ASN A 767 5.40 -0.87 25.21
C ASN A 767 4.28 -1.74 24.62
N LYS A 768 3.27 -1.16 23.94
CA LYS A 768 2.25 -1.96 23.24
C LYS A 768 2.81 -2.69 22.02
N ILE A 769 3.77 -2.09 21.32
CA ILE A 769 4.48 -2.71 20.19
C ILE A 769 5.33 -3.87 20.71
N VAL A 770 6.09 -3.64 21.79
CA VAL A 770 6.89 -4.66 22.49
C VAL A 770 5.99 -5.79 22.99
N ASP A 771 4.92 -5.49 23.74
CA ASP A 771 4.00 -6.49 24.29
C ASP A 771 3.27 -7.33 23.23
N ALA A 772 3.13 -6.80 22.01
CA ALA A 772 2.55 -7.51 20.87
C ALA A 772 3.57 -8.34 20.08
N GLY A 773 4.87 -8.11 20.29
CA GLY A 773 5.95 -8.81 19.58
C GLY A 773 5.96 -8.50 18.08
N VAL A 774 5.71 -7.23 17.72
CA VAL A 774 5.81 -6.76 16.33
C VAL A 774 7.28 -6.78 15.91
N GLN A 775 7.60 -7.50 14.83
CA GLN A 775 8.99 -7.77 14.44
C GLN A 775 9.70 -6.60 13.79
N LEU A 776 8.99 -5.78 13.03
CA LEU A 776 9.61 -4.66 12.35
C LEU A 776 8.67 -3.47 12.38
N THR A 777 9.16 -2.38 12.99
CA THR A 777 8.45 -1.10 13.07
C THR A 777 9.39 0.02 12.66
N HIS A 778 8.91 0.97 11.85
CA HIS A 778 9.60 2.23 11.63
C HIS A 778 8.80 3.38 12.24
N TRP A 779 9.38 4.03 13.24
CA TRP A 779 8.82 5.20 13.90
C TRP A 779 8.83 6.40 12.96
N TRP A 780 7.74 7.17 12.94
CA TRP A 780 7.66 8.43 12.21
C TRP A 780 8.04 9.58 13.15
N THR A 781 9.12 10.34 12.95
CA THR A 781 10.14 10.21 11.91
C THR A 781 11.51 10.69 12.42
N PHE A 782 12.60 10.28 11.78
CA PHE A 782 13.96 10.64 12.18
C PHE A 782 14.49 11.81 11.35
N ARG A 783 14.70 12.96 12.02
CA ARG A 783 15.46 14.11 11.54
C ARG A 783 15.17 14.51 10.08
N SER A 784 14.09 15.26 9.86
CA SER A 784 13.94 16.05 8.63
C SER A 784 14.88 17.27 8.68
N ASP A 785 15.77 17.38 7.70
CA ASP A 785 16.70 18.52 7.54
C ASP A 785 16.15 19.59 6.59
N ARG A 786 14.88 19.47 6.17
CA ARG A 786 14.20 20.47 5.32
C ARG A 786 14.18 21.85 5.97
N GLN A 787 14.28 22.88 5.13
CA GLN A 787 14.20 24.29 5.51
C GLN A 787 12.87 24.89 5.06
N GLY A 788 12.31 25.78 5.89
CA GLY A 788 11.08 26.53 5.55
C GLY A 788 9.77 25.79 5.79
N SER A 789 9.83 24.51 6.17
CA SER A 789 8.72 23.77 6.76
C SER A 789 8.73 23.93 8.29
N ASP A 790 7.57 24.21 8.89
CA ASP A 790 7.36 24.08 10.34
C ASP A 790 7.32 22.58 10.68
N ASP A 791 8.45 21.90 10.49
CA ASP A 791 8.59 20.47 10.73
C ASP A 791 8.35 20.13 12.22
N GLY A 792 8.35 21.10 13.15
CA GLY A 792 8.01 20.88 14.56
C GLY A 792 8.83 19.78 15.27
N ASP A 793 8.54 19.55 16.55
CA ASP A 793 9.22 18.48 17.31
C ASP A 793 8.78 17.07 16.87
N ASN A 794 7.60 16.95 16.25
CA ASN A 794 7.08 15.68 15.73
C ASN A 794 7.96 15.06 14.62
N TRP A 795 8.76 15.88 13.93
CA TRP A 795 9.56 15.45 12.78
C TRP A 795 11.07 15.44 13.05
N ARG A 796 11.48 15.63 14.32
CA ARG A 796 12.87 15.57 14.78
C ARG A 796 13.01 14.71 16.04
N ASN A 797 12.80 13.40 15.87
CA ASN A 797 12.99 12.40 16.94
C ASN A 797 14.43 11.86 17.01
N ASP A 798 15.42 12.75 16.90
CA ASP A 798 16.85 12.42 16.84
C ASP A 798 17.63 12.80 18.10
N SER A 799 16.94 13.22 19.16
CA SER A 799 17.54 13.48 20.47
C SER A 799 16.51 13.40 21.61
N GLY A 800 16.99 13.57 22.85
CA GLY A 800 16.11 13.70 24.03
C GLY A 800 15.43 12.42 24.49
N GLU A 801 14.36 12.58 25.28
CA GLU A 801 13.67 11.47 25.95
C GLU A 801 12.95 10.53 24.98
N VAL A 802 12.47 11.03 23.85
CA VAL A 802 11.76 10.23 22.84
C VAL A 802 12.72 9.26 22.15
N LEU A 803 13.88 9.73 21.69
CA LEU A 803 14.91 8.86 21.12
C LEU A 803 15.34 7.79 22.14
N ASN A 804 15.57 8.19 23.39
CA ASN A 804 15.93 7.25 24.46
C ASN A 804 14.84 6.20 24.71
N ALA A 805 13.56 6.58 24.63
CA ALA A 805 12.44 5.65 24.76
C ALA A 805 12.41 4.63 23.62
N ILE A 806 12.66 5.06 22.37
CA ILE A 806 12.69 4.18 21.20
C ILE A 806 13.87 3.20 21.30
N ILE A 807 15.08 3.68 21.65
CA ILE A 807 16.25 2.83 21.89
C ILE A 807 15.95 1.79 22.98
N ALA A 808 15.32 2.20 24.08
CA ALA A 808 14.97 1.29 25.18
C ALA A 808 13.92 0.25 24.75
N ALA A 809 12.93 0.65 23.95
CA ALA A 809 11.90 -0.24 23.44
C ALA A 809 12.46 -1.27 22.44
N ASP A 810 13.31 -0.85 21.50
CA ASP A 810 14.00 -1.75 20.57
C ASP A 810 14.84 -2.80 21.31
N ARG A 811 15.59 -2.34 22.31
CA ARG A 811 16.37 -3.24 23.18
C ARG A 811 15.47 -4.22 23.94
N SER A 812 14.37 -3.73 24.53
CA SER A 812 13.42 -4.58 25.26
C SER A 812 12.75 -5.61 24.35
N LEU A 813 12.42 -5.24 23.11
CA LEU A 813 11.88 -6.13 22.11
C LEU A 813 12.87 -7.27 21.82
N ASN A 814 14.13 -6.94 21.58
CA ASN A 814 15.18 -7.92 21.34
C ASN A 814 15.44 -8.82 22.57
N GLU A 815 15.52 -8.24 23.77
CA GLU A 815 15.69 -9.01 25.03
C GLU A 815 14.52 -9.96 25.32
N GLN A 816 13.32 -9.64 24.86
CA GLN A 816 12.13 -10.46 25.08
C GLN A 816 11.95 -11.56 24.03
N TYR A 817 12.14 -11.25 22.74
CA TYR A 817 11.78 -12.17 21.66
C TYR A 817 12.97 -12.76 20.89
N CYS A 818 14.14 -12.14 20.94
CA CYS A 818 15.36 -12.68 20.33
C CYS A 818 16.14 -13.57 21.33
N VAL A 819 15.43 -14.51 21.98
CA VAL A 819 16.01 -15.43 22.97
C VAL A 819 16.04 -16.85 22.43
N ASN A 820 17.24 -17.36 22.13
CA ASN A 820 17.40 -18.75 21.72
C ASN A 820 17.60 -19.68 22.94
N GLY A 821 16.71 -20.64 23.10
CA GLY A 821 16.84 -21.69 24.12
C GLY A 821 17.79 -22.84 23.73
N VAL A 822 18.37 -22.82 22.52
CA VAL A 822 19.20 -23.91 22.00
C VAL A 822 20.69 -23.64 22.26
N SER A 823 21.38 -24.58 22.91
CA SER A 823 22.83 -24.53 23.13
C SER A 823 23.61 -25.18 21.99
N SER A 824 24.76 -24.60 21.63
CA SER A 824 25.70 -25.09 20.61
C SER A 824 27.07 -25.44 21.20
N GLU A 825 27.09 -25.98 22.43
CA GLU A 825 28.29 -26.11 23.27
C GLU A 825 29.44 -26.93 22.62
N ASN A 826 29.12 -27.85 21.69
CA ASN A 826 30.12 -28.67 21.01
C ASN A 826 30.36 -28.33 19.53
N THR A 827 29.60 -27.40 18.93
CA THR A 827 29.62 -27.21 17.46
C THR A 827 31.00 -26.82 16.96
N ASP A 828 31.69 -25.90 17.64
CA ASP A 828 33.05 -25.46 17.30
C ASP A 828 34.13 -26.54 17.55
N HIS A 829 33.81 -27.59 18.31
CA HIS A 829 34.69 -28.74 18.50
C HIS A 829 34.58 -29.78 17.39
N ILE A 830 33.44 -29.81 16.69
CA ILE A 830 33.15 -30.77 15.62
C ILE A 830 33.46 -30.15 14.25
N TRP A 831 33.10 -28.88 14.06
CA TRP A 831 33.20 -28.19 12.78
C TRP A 831 34.16 -27.00 12.87
N ASN A 832 35.20 -27.00 12.02
CA ASN A 832 36.17 -25.90 11.95
C ASN A 832 35.69 -24.73 11.08
N ASP A 833 34.66 -24.96 10.25
CA ASP A 833 34.08 -23.97 9.35
C ASP A 833 32.59 -23.86 9.67
N THR A 834 32.20 -22.74 10.27
CA THR A 834 30.82 -22.45 10.68
C THR A 834 29.86 -22.35 9.51
N ASP A 835 30.35 -22.17 8.28
CA ASP A 835 29.57 -22.11 7.05
C ASP A 835 29.53 -23.44 6.29
N TYR A 836 30.23 -24.47 6.78
CA TYR A 836 30.27 -25.79 6.15
C TYR A 836 28.88 -26.44 6.09
N ASP A 837 28.47 -26.82 4.88
CA ASP A 837 27.19 -27.47 4.63
C ASP A 837 27.28 -28.98 4.71
N VAL A 838 26.65 -29.56 5.74
CA VAL A 838 26.58 -31.01 5.96
C VAL A 838 25.55 -31.70 5.05
N PHE A 839 24.51 -30.97 4.65
CA PHE A 839 23.50 -31.42 3.68
C PHE A 839 23.25 -30.34 2.63
N ASP A 840 22.64 -30.70 1.50
CA ASP A 840 22.31 -29.73 0.43
C ASP A 840 21.08 -28.89 0.83
N PRO A 841 21.23 -27.58 1.07
CA PRO A 841 20.11 -26.71 1.43
C PRO A 841 19.03 -26.63 0.34
N ALA A 842 19.39 -26.85 -0.94
CA ALA A 842 18.45 -26.85 -2.05
C ALA A 842 17.71 -28.20 -2.22
N GLY A 843 18.24 -29.27 -1.62
CA GLY A 843 17.67 -30.61 -1.61
C GLY A 843 16.62 -30.84 -0.51
N VAL A 844 16.30 -29.80 0.27
CA VAL A 844 15.33 -29.87 1.37
C VAL A 844 13.91 -30.01 0.79
N ILE A 845 13.21 -31.08 1.17
CA ILE A 845 11.85 -31.36 0.71
C ILE A 845 10.87 -31.41 1.89
N SER A 846 9.62 -31.00 1.65
CA SER A 846 8.57 -31.16 2.66
C SER A 846 8.31 -32.65 2.96
N GLY A 847 8.08 -32.99 4.23
CA GLY A 847 7.83 -34.37 4.67
C GLY A 847 6.69 -35.08 3.92
N ALA A 848 5.65 -34.34 3.50
CA ALA A 848 4.55 -34.87 2.68
C ALA A 848 5.04 -35.35 1.30
N THR A 849 5.96 -34.62 0.67
CA THR A 849 6.57 -34.99 -0.63
C THR A 849 7.49 -36.20 -0.46
N ALA A 850 8.31 -36.22 0.59
CA ALA A 850 9.17 -37.34 0.92
C ALA A 850 8.36 -38.65 1.14
N SER A 851 7.20 -38.56 1.81
CA SER A 851 6.30 -39.71 2.02
C SER A 851 5.73 -40.26 0.71
N LYS A 852 5.42 -39.38 -0.25
CA LYS A 852 4.87 -39.73 -1.57
C LYS A 852 5.94 -40.35 -2.46
N GLU A 853 7.14 -39.78 -2.48
CA GLU A 853 8.28 -40.34 -3.21
C GLU A 853 8.72 -41.69 -2.64
N THR A 854 8.72 -41.86 -1.32
CA THR A 854 8.99 -43.15 -0.67
C THR A 854 7.97 -44.20 -1.08
N LYS A 855 6.66 -43.87 -1.07
CA LYS A 855 5.59 -44.76 -1.54
C LYS A 855 5.76 -45.15 -3.01
N ILE A 856 6.17 -44.21 -3.87
CA ILE A 856 6.44 -44.47 -5.29
C ILE A 856 7.66 -45.38 -5.46
N ARG A 857 8.74 -45.13 -4.72
CA ARG A 857 9.98 -45.92 -4.75
C ARG A 857 9.76 -47.35 -4.24
N ASP A 858 8.96 -47.52 -3.19
CA ASP A 858 8.57 -48.82 -2.65
C ASP A 858 7.62 -49.57 -3.60
N ALA A 859 6.69 -48.87 -4.25
CA ALA A 859 5.85 -49.43 -5.30
C ALA A 859 6.67 -49.89 -6.52
N LEU A 860 7.71 -49.14 -6.91
CA LEU A 860 8.66 -49.52 -7.97
C LEU A 860 9.48 -50.75 -7.59
N LYS A 861 9.99 -50.84 -6.35
CA LYS A 861 10.69 -52.04 -5.84
C LYS A 861 9.78 -53.27 -5.84
N MET A 862 8.53 -53.12 -5.39
CA MET A 862 7.51 -54.18 -5.44
C MET A 862 7.20 -54.61 -6.88
N SER A 863 7.12 -53.66 -7.81
CA SER A 863 6.87 -53.94 -9.23
C SER A 863 8.03 -54.70 -9.88
N LEU A 864 9.28 -54.36 -9.53
CA LEU A 864 10.49 -55.07 -9.98
C LEU A 864 10.57 -56.49 -9.40
N LEU A 865 10.21 -56.68 -8.13
CA LEU A 865 10.10 -58.01 -7.51
C LEU A 865 9.01 -58.87 -8.16
N LEU A 866 7.84 -58.29 -8.47
CA LEU A 866 6.75 -58.96 -9.18
C LEU A 866 7.13 -59.32 -10.64
N ALA A 867 7.84 -58.42 -11.34
CA ALA A 867 8.35 -58.69 -12.67
C ALA A 867 9.40 -59.82 -12.67
N GLY A 868 10.30 -59.84 -11.68
CA GLY A 868 11.26 -60.93 -11.47
C GLY A 868 10.56 -62.27 -11.17
N ALA A 869 9.54 -62.27 -10.30
CA ALA A 869 8.75 -63.47 -10.00
C ALA A 869 7.98 -63.99 -11.22
N MET A 870 7.39 -63.10 -12.03
CA MET A 870 6.73 -63.48 -13.29
C MET A 870 7.72 -64.05 -14.31
N LEU A 871 8.95 -63.52 -14.38
CA LEU A 871 10.00 -64.06 -15.25
C LEU A 871 10.36 -65.50 -14.86
N VAL A 872 10.52 -65.77 -13.56
CA VAL A 872 10.78 -67.12 -13.02
C VAL A 872 9.61 -68.07 -13.30
N LEU A 873 8.38 -67.59 -13.17
CA LEU A 873 7.18 -68.37 -13.48
C LEU A 873 7.10 -68.73 -14.97
N CYS A 874 7.37 -67.77 -15.86
CA CYS A 874 7.43 -67.97 -17.31
C CYS A 874 8.52 -68.97 -17.71
N VAL A 875 9.71 -68.87 -17.11
CA VAL A 875 10.80 -69.84 -17.32
C VAL A 875 10.39 -71.23 -16.82
N GLY A 876 9.72 -71.32 -15.68
CA GLY A 876 9.16 -72.57 -15.15
C GLY A 876 8.14 -73.22 -16.09
N ILE A 877 7.21 -72.43 -16.64
CA ILE A 877 6.20 -72.90 -17.61
C ILE A 877 6.87 -73.41 -18.89
N VAL A 878 7.86 -72.69 -19.42
CA VAL A 878 8.63 -73.10 -20.61
C VAL A 878 9.39 -74.41 -20.36
N LEU A 879 9.96 -74.61 -19.17
CA LEU A 879 10.64 -75.85 -18.79
C LEU A 879 9.67 -77.03 -18.63
N VAL A 880 8.48 -76.80 -18.10
CA VAL A 880 7.40 -77.80 -18.01
C VAL A 880 6.89 -78.19 -19.40
N PHE A 881 6.69 -77.23 -20.30
CA PHE A 881 6.31 -77.50 -21.69
C PHE A 881 7.40 -78.26 -22.46
N ARG A 882 8.68 -77.90 -22.27
CA ARG A 882 9.81 -78.68 -22.83
C ARG A 882 9.86 -80.12 -22.32
N ARG A 883 9.54 -80.35 -21.04
CA ARG A 883 9.45 -81.71 -20.45
C ARG A 883 8.27 -82.51 -21.00
N ARG A 884 7.16 -81.84 -21.34
CA ARG A 884 5.96 -82.47 -21.91
C ARG A 884 6.16 -82.85 -23.38
N ILE A 885 6.84 -82.01 -24.16
CA ILE A 885 7.20 -82.29 -25.57
C ILE A 885 8.21 -83.44 -25.65
N ARG A 886 9.19 -83.52 -24.74
CA ARG A 886 10.11 -84.68 -24.66
C ARG A 886 9.46 -86.00 -24.23
N ARG A 887 8.26 -85.98 -23.65
CA ARG A 887 7.48 -87.18 -23.30
C ARG A 887 6.49 -87.59 -24.39
N SER A 888 6.24 -86.75 -25.40
CA SER A 888 5.44 -87.12 -26.58
C SER A 888 6.28 -87.64 -27.74
N GLU A 889 7.61 -87.66 -27.60
CA GLU A 889 8.55 -88.18 -28.60
C GLU A 889 9.20 -89.52 -28.18
N ASN A 890 8.73 -90.14 -27.09
CA ASN A 890 9.10 -91.49 -26.66
C ASN A 890 7.87 -92.41 -26.57
#